data_AF-A0A1F9ZYF1-F1
#
_entry.id   AF-A0A1F9ZYF1-F1
#
_cell.length_a   1.000
_cell.length_b   1.000
_cell.length_c   1.000
_cell.angle_alpha   90.00
_cell.angle_beta   90.00
_cell.angle_gamma   90.00
#
_symmetry.space_group_name_H-M   'P 1'
#
loop_
_entity.id
_entity.type
_entity.pdbx_description
1 polymer ?
#
loop_
_entity_poly.entity_id
_entity_poly.type
_entity_poly.pdbx_seq_one_letter_code
_entity_poly.pdbx_strand_id
1 'polypeptide(L)'
;MFGKKLSKGFLVDTSGALVKEFVFTSKGDVSFEELRQALQGKGDIGALGKFGVGKMTATVIKGEKMHFIAVSKGDVDDQDMGFFREMLNSVEKSFDARVDGRMRIAQIGEQRAKEAQEKAKKSEDELNANRSDLALEGVALEELRMELDKLKMETEKWQEELRDFESQVNERHAQINERVQLLLEREQIFVKSQQAFEAASDAKRALMRRMQEGVASSIVVSEIGLEKLRNDRKEVDDKRTALESDLSKFGESKAEWEAEFADSKRRIEAIDNDKVALEEASKRLEERVKEQDDLKQTLDSRLKELDTNSAHLRSERQAFEDETARVRANIQEVQSSLDKREKDLKELEGGLIAQREDFERSAAELKPKQEQLATQTAELQTRLNTLEERQQALDNEKSDLEKRRAEMEKNAENQQKEIASLATQLSKDGEALKEKASALGNSELALRDRESKVAENEERVESLLREVDKRQHDFEKREATIKDVTIAQQAAAQGIAEHEALLAERDKGVVAKEAAVAEAKARVDLQLDSLADSKKELERAKSDVSRKESALAEESKALIERERRLSEDTELLKRKQEGIKASEDDLERRLQALVARENALKEEAVKAKAKVDEGMHHLETEKMHLAEKAVGLEAREKEFDGKQDVMSKSIKDLENRETSFQEKVDDMNRKREGLSVEIDRLAEEKAKIDRMREHLDKRKEVIGESVDRLAEVSKKLEELRARSRRKTEESQAQPVPQAQPPVA
;
A
#
# COMPACT_ATOMS: atom_id res chain seq x y z
N MET A 1 81.48 -177.85 39.76
CA MET A 1 82.49 -178.84 40.15
C MET A 1 81.96 -179.54 41.39
N PHE A 2 81.63 -180.83 41.31
CA PHE A 2 81.01 -181.57 42.41
C PHE A 2 82.00 -181.79 43.55
N GLY A 3 81.51 -181.74 44.79
CA GLY A 3 82.33 -181.85 45.99
C GLY A 3 83.15 -183.16 45.97
N LYS A 4 84.44 -183.09 46.35
CA LYS A 4 85.45 -184.19 46.29
C LYS A 4 85.11 -185.47 47.10
N LYS A 5 83.88 -185.55 47.63
CA LYS A 5 83.28 -186.70 48.32
C LYS A 5 82.37 -187.53 47.41
N LEU A 6 81.87 -186.98 46.30
CA LEU A 6 80.92 -187.62 45.38
C LEU A 6 81.66 -188.60 44.44
N SER A 7 81.22 -189.85 44.41
CA SER A 7 81.84 -190.89 43.58
C SER A 7 81.06 -191.17 42.31
N LYS A 8 79.78 -191.52 42.43
CA LYS A 8 78.93 -191.94 41.31
C LYS A 8 77.48 -191.51 41.50
N GLY A 9 76.74 -191.46 40.40
CA GLY A 9 75.32 -191.17 40.30
C GLY A 9 74.64 -192.13 39.33
N PHE A 10 73.47 -192.64 39.66
CA PHE A 10 72.72 -193.57 38.80
C PHE A 10 71.33 -193.01 38.54
N LEU A 11 71.01 -192.75 37.27
CA LEU A 11 69.66 -192.41 36.82
C LEU A 11 68.92 -193.69 36.49
N VAL A 12 67.82 -193.93 37.19
CA VAL A 12 66.99 -195.13 37.09
C VAL A 12 65.55 -194.75 36.80
N ASP A 13 64.80 -195.64 36.14
CA ASP A 13 63.35 -195.46 35.96
C ASP A 13 62.57 -195.79 37.25
N THR A 14 61.25 -195.64 37.22
CA THR A 14 60.35 -195.96 38.33
C THR A 14 60.35 -197.45 38.73
N SER A 15 60.90 -198.35 37.90
CA SER A 15 61.05 -199.77 38.22
C SER A 15 62.42 -200.12 38.83
N GLY A 16 63.34 -199.14 38.86
CA GLY A 16 64.73 -199.32 39.30
C GLY A 16 65.67 -199.81 38.23
N ALA A 17 65.25 -199.83 36.96
CA ALA A 17 66.13 -200.17 35.86
C ALA A 17 67.07 -199.00 35.56
N LEU A 18 68.34 -199.30 35.32
CA LEU A 18 69.34 -198.29 35.00
C LEU A 18 69.05 -197.66 33.63
N VAL A 19 68.79 -196.35 33.63
CA VAL A 19 68.69 -195.53 32.42
C VAL A 19 70.06 -195.00 32.04
N LYS A 20 70.85 -194.53 33.04
CA LYS A 20 72.19 -194.01 32.81
C LYS A 20 73.04 -193.96 34.08
N GLU A 21 74.28 -194.46 34.03
CA GLU A 21 75.29 -194.27 35.07
C GLU A 21 76.12 -193.00 34.80
N PHE A 22 76.45 -192.28 35.86
CA PHE A 22 77.27 -191.07 35.87
C PHE A 22 78.41 -191.26 36.87
N VAL A 23 79.66 -191.21 36.41
CA VAL A 23 80.84 -191.36 37.27
C VAL A 23 81.45 -189.99 37.49
N PHE A 24 81.57 -189.58 38.76
CA PHE A 24 82.14 -188.28 39.14
C PHE A 24 83.59 -188.42 39.60
N THR A 25 83.94 -189.50 40.31
CA THR A 25 85.32 -189.82 40.71
C THR A 25 85.61 -191.33 40.69
N SER A 26 86.85 -191.71 40.38
CA SER A 26 87.29 -193.11 40.17
C SER A 26 87.84 -193.83 41.41
N LYS A 27 87.78 -193.21 42.61
CA LYS A 27 88.31 -193.77 43.88
C LYS A 27 87.26 -194.49 44.74
N GLY A 28 86.06 -194.72 44.22
CA GLY A 28 84.99 -195.44 44.91
C GLY A 28 84.50 -196.62 44.07
N ASP A 29 84.70 -197.83 44.55
CA ASP A 29 84.36 -199.08 43.85
C ASP A 29 82.87 -199.47 43.95
N VAL A 30 81.95 -198.53 44.19
CA VAL A 30 80.52 -198.90 44.32
C VAL A 30 79.93 -199.18 42.93
N SER A 31 79.51 -200.42 42.69
CA SER A 31 78.85 -200.84 41.45
C SER A 31 77.32 -200.73 41.55
N PHE A 32 76.63 -200.67 40.40
CA PHE A 32 75.16 -200.71 40.40
C PHE A 32 74.63 -202.01 41.00
N GLU A 33 75.37 -203.11 40.88
CA GLU A 33 75.01 -204.40 41.49
C GLU A 33 75.01 -204.36 43.02
N GLU A 34 76.01 -203.73 43.64
CA GLU A 34 76.05 -203.52 45.11
C GLU A 34 74.91 -202.62 45.57
N LEU A 35 74.57 -201.62 44.75
CA LEU A 35 73.47 -200.71 45.03
C LEU A 35 72.11 -201.41 44.86
N ARG A 36 71.98 -202.25 43.85
CA ARG A 36 70.80 -203.08 43.60
C ARG A 36 70.57 -204.10 44.71
N GLN A 37 71.63 -204.73 45.24
CA GLN A 37 71.53 -205.57 46.44
C GLN A 37 71.04 -204.76 47.65
N ALA A 38 71.51 -203.52 47.82
CA ALA A 38 71.06 -202.65 48.90
C ALA A 38 69.61 -202.12 48.72
N LEU A 39 69.06 -202.19 47.51
CA LEU A 39 67.68 -201.83 47.15
C LEU A 39 66.73 -203.04 47.15
N GLN A 40 67.25 -204.27 47.11
CA GLN A 40 66.42 -205.45 46.98
C GLN A 40 65.53 -205.65 48.23
N GLY A 41 64.22 -205.67 48.02
CA GLY A 41 63.23 -205.78 49.10
C GLY A 41 62.82 -204.45 49.75
N LYS A 42 63.27 -203.31 49.23
CA LYS A 42 63.00 -201.99 49.84
C LYS A 42 61.82 -201.19 49.25
N GLY A 43 60.94 -201.82 48.46
CA GLY A 43 59.74 -201.16 47.94
C GLY A 43 60.05 -200.02 46.94
N ASP A 44 59.17 -199.01 46.88
CA ASP A 44 59.30 -197.87 45.98
C ASP A 44 60.61 -197.10 46.23
N ILE A 45 61.47 -197.08 45.20
CA ILE A 45 62.84 -196.53 45.28
C ILE A 45 62.82 -195.05 45.65
N GLY A 46 61.79 -194.31 45.23
CA GLY A 46 61.66 -192.88 45.51
C GLY A 46 61.53 -192.53 47.00
N ALA A 47 61.16 -193.48 47.87
CA ALA A 47 60.93 -193.22 49.29
C ALA A 47 62.16 -193.44 50.19
N LEU A 48 63.29 -193.91 49.65
CA LEU A 48 64.38 -194.47 50.46
C LEU A 48 65.33 -193.48 51.14
N GLY A 49 65.38 -192.23 50.68
CA GLY A 49 66.24 -191.21 51.28
C GLY A 49 67.73 -191.60 51.30
N LYS A 50 68.35 -191.59 52.48
CA LYS A 50 69.79 -191.85 52.69
C LYS A 50 70.01 -193.24 53.29
N PHE A 51 71.00 -193.96 52.80
CA PHE A 51 71.37 -195.27 53.36
C PHE A 51 72.85 -195.61 53.14
N GLY A 52 73.40 -196.46 53.99
CA GLY A 52 74.79 -196.90 53.90
C GLY A 52 74.99 -198.00 52.83
N VAL A 53 76.05 -197.86 52.03
CA VAL A 53 76.53 -198.90 51.09
C VAL A 53 78.05 -199.05 51.30
N GLY A 54 78.41 -200.03 52.12
CA GLY A 54 79.81 -200.30 52.49
C GLY A 54 80.43 -199.15 53.30
N LYS A 55 81.57 -198.64 52.83
CA LYS A 55 82.29 -197.50 53.46
C LYS A 55 81.82 -196.13 52.91
N MET A 56 80.72 -196.10 52.15
CA MET A 56 80.12 -194.93 51.49
C MET A 56 78.63 -194.78 51.88
N THR A 57 78.06 -193.61 51.60
CA THR A 57 76.65 -193.25 51.84
C THR A 57 75.97 -192.94 50.51
N ALA A 58 74.84 -193.59 50.23
CA ALA A 58 74.02 -193.38 49.03
C ALA A 58 72.76 -192.55 49.39
N THR A 59 72.43 -191.58 48.54
CA THR A 59 71.31 -190.65 48.70
C THR A 59 70.44 -190.62 47.45
N VAL A 60 69.15 -190.94 47.60
CA VAL A 60 68.18 -190.99 46.49
C VAL A 60 67.50 -189.64 46.29
N ILE A 61 67.43 -189.21 45.02
CA ILE A 61 66.78 -188.00 44.55
C ILE A 61 65.60 -188.42 43.68
N LYS A 62 64.40 -188.22 44.23
CA LYS A 62 63.14 -188.58 43.58
C LYS A 62 62.78 -187.56 42.49
N GLY A 63 62.61 -188.03 41.26
CA GLY A 63 61.85 -187.36 40.20
C GLY A 63 60.49 -188.05 39.95
N GLU A 64 59.70 -187.52 39.03
CA GLU A 64 58.30 -187.95 38.85
C GLU A 64 58.19 -189.22 37.99
N LYS A 65 59.09 -189.37 37.02
CA LYS A 65 59.16 -190.50 36.07
C LYS A 65 60.51 -191.23 36.10
N MET A 66 61.56 -190.60 36.63
CA MET A 66 62.88 -191.18 36.87
C MET A 66 63.46 -190.75 38.22
N HIS A 67 64.39 -191.51 38.78
CA HIS A 67 65.05 -191.22 40.06
C HIS A 67 66.58 -191.20 39.88
N PHE A 68 67.29 -190.43 40.70
CA PHE A 68 68.75 -190.34 40.65
C PHE A 68 69.37 -190.70 41.99
N ILE A 69 70.32 -191.63 42.01
CA ILE A 69 70.96 -192.12 43.24
C ILE A 69 72.42 -191.67 43.27
N ALA A 70 72.77 -190.78 44.21
CA ALA A 70 74.12 -190.25 44.38
C ALA A 70 74.89 -190.98 45.50
N VAL A 71 76.16 -191.31 45.28
CA VAL A 71 77.00 -192.05 46.24
C VAL A 71 78.18 -191.19 46.68
N SER A 72 78.41 -191.07 48.00
CA SER A 72 79.46 -190.19 48.55
C SER A 72 80.03 -190.65 49.91
N LYS A 73 81.26 -190.21 50.24
CA LYS A 73 81.90 -190.52 51.53
C LYS A 73 81.53 -189.47 52.58
N GLY A 74 80.36 -189.65 53.20
CA GLY A 74 79.71 -188.69 54.09
C GLY A 74 78.40 -188.19 53.50
N ASP A 75 77.84 -187.13 54.07
CA ASP A 75 76.67 -186.49 53.49
C ASP A 75 77.02 -185.74 52.19
N VAL A 76 76.12 -185.82 51.22
CA VAL A 76 76.17 -185.02 49.99
C VAL A 76 75.78 -183.59 50.32
N ASP A 77 76.53 -182.62 49.82
CA ASP A 77 76.28 -181.21 50.05
C ASP A 77 74.99 -180.78 49.32
N ASP A 78 74.16 -179.96 49.98
CA ASP A 78 72.84 -179.58 49.47
C ASP A 78 72.88 -178.87 48.10
N GLN A 79 74.00 -178.21 47.76
CA GLN A 79 74.19 -177.59 46.45
C GLN A 79 74.19 -178.63 45.31
N ASP A 80 74.84 -179.77 45.52
CA ASP A 80 74.90 -180.86 44.54
C ASP A 80 73.52 -181.52 44.40
N MET A 81 72.79 -181.69 45.52
CA MET A 81 71.40 -182.17 45.51
C MET A 81 70.46 -181.23 44.73
N GLY A 82 70.67 -179.92 44.84
CA GLY A 82 69.92 -178.90 44.08
C GLY A 82 70.11 -179.07 42.57
N PHE A 83 71.35 -179.20 42.12
CA PHE A 83 71.67 -179.36 40.70
C PHE A 83 71.02 -180.63 40.09
N PHE A 84 71.10 -181.77 40.78
CA PHE A 84 70.53 -183.02 40.26
C PHE A 84 69.01 -183.00 40.20
N ARG A 85 68.33 -182.31 41.14
CA ARG A 85 66.88 -182.13 41.13
C ARG A 85 66.44 -181.22 39.97
N GLU A 86 67.26 -180.23 39.63
CA GLU A 86 67.03 -179.34 38.50
C GLU A 86 67.29 -180.03 37.14
N MET A 87 68.33 -180.86 37.06
CA MET A 87 68.61 -181.70 35.89
C MET A 87 67.48 -182.71 35.65
N LEU A 88 67.00 -183.40 36.69
CA LEU A 88 65.87 -184.33 36.60
C LEU A 88 64.60 -183.65 36.06
N ASN A 89 64.25 -182.47 36.59
CA ASN A 89 63.12 -181.67 36.09
C ASN A 89 63.29 -181.19 34.63
N SER A 90 64.53 -180.93 34.19
CA SER A 90 64.82 -180.51 32.80
C SER A 90 64.64 -181.67 31.82
N VAL A 91 65.13 -182.85 32.17
CA VAL A 91 65.02 -184.06 31.34
C VAL A 91 63.55 -184.50 31.23
N GLU A 92 62.80 -184.49 32.33
CA GLU A 92 61.37 -184.86 32.35
C GLU A 92 60.51 -183.88 31.54
N LYS A 93 60.78 -182.55 31.60
CA LYS A 93 60.10 -181.56 30.74
C LYS A 93 60.39 -181.72 29.24
N SER A 94 61.59 -182.17 28.86
CA SER A 94 61.98 -182.31 27.45
C SER A 94 61.34 -183.51 26.75
N PHE A 95 60.94 -184.53 27.53
CA PHE A 95 60.35 -185.77 27.04
C PHE A 95 58.87 -185.60 26.70
N ASP A 96 58.09 -184.96 27.58
CA ASP A 96 56.64 -184.75 27.35
C ASP A 96 56.36 -183.71 26.27
N ALA A 97 57.15 -182.63 26.19
CA ALA A 97 57.00 -181.60 25.15
C ALA A 97 57.12 -182.17 23.72
N ARG A 98 57.85 -183.27 23.55
CA ARG A 98 58.12 -183.88 22.25
C ARG A 98 57.00 -184.81 21.78
N VAL A 99 56.28 -185.44 22.71
CA VAL A 99 55.14 -186.33 22.42
C VAL A 99 53.88 -185.50 22.17
N ASP A 100 53.62 -184.48 23.00
CA ASP A 100 52.46 -183.58 22.83
C ASP A 100 52.55 -182.71 21.57
N GLY A 101 53.77 -182.32 21.16
CA GLY A 101 53.99 -181.54 19.95
C GLY A 101 53.55 -182.26 18.68
N ARG A 102 53.71 -183.58 18.59
CA ARG A 102 53.36 -184.35 17.38
C ARG A 102 51.86 -184.55 17.20
N MET A 103 51.11 -184.74 18.29
CA MET A 103 49.65 -184.87 18.22
C MET A 103 48.94 -183.54 17.92
N ARG A 104 49.40 -182.41 18.48
CA ARG A 104 48.79 -181.09 18.20
C ARG A 104 49.04 -180.59 16.78
N ILE A 105 50.20 -180.87 16.18
CA ILE A 105 50.50 -180.41 14.82
C ILE A 105 49.58 -181.06 13.77
N ALA A 106 49.22 -182.33 13.95
CA ALA A 106 48.31 -183.02 13.03
C ALA A 106 46.87 -182.46 13.09
N GLN A 107 46.32 -182.21 14.28
CA GLN A 107 44.97 -181.65 14.44
C GLN A 107 44.88 -180.18 13.99
N ILE A 108 45.89 -179.35 14.28
CA ILE A 108 45.91 -177.95 13.85
C ILE A 108 45.99 -177.83 12.32
N GLY A 109 46.69 -178.75 11.65
CA GLY A 109 46.77 -178.77 10.18
C GLY A 109 45.43 -178.99 9.50
N GLU A 110 44.63 -179.93 10.01
CA GLU A 110 43.31 -180.25 9.44
C GLU A 110 42.29 -179.13 9.68
N GLN A 111 42.32 -178.50 10.85
CA GLN A 111 41.42 -177.41 11.19
C GLN A 111 41.75 -176.12 10.43
N ARG A 112 43.05 -175.80 10.25
CA ARG A 112 43.48 -174.65 9.44
C ARG A 112 43.15 -174.80 7.96
N ALA A 113 43.17 -176.02 7.42
CA ALA A 113 42.80 -176.24 6.02
C ALA A 113 41.32 -175.90 5.75
N LYS A 114 40.41 -176.27 6.67
CA LYS A 114 38.98 -175.92 6.57
C LYS A 114 38.73 -174.42 6.78
N GLU A 115 39.35 -173.82 7.79
CA GLU A 115 39.21 -172.37 8.03
C GLU A 115 39.78 -171.52 6.89
N ALA A 116 40.88 -171.95 6.26
CA ALA A 116 41.43 -171.27 5.09
C ALA A 116 40.50 -171.36 3.88
N GLN A 117 39.82 -172.50 3.68
CA GLN A 117 38.87 -172.67 2.58
C GLN A 117 37.60 -171.84 2.76
N GLU A 118 37.08 -171.71 3.99
CA GLU A 118 35.93 -170.82 4.27
C GLU A 118 36.30 -169.34 4.19
N LYS A 119 37.50 -168.94 4.64
CA LYS A 119 37.96 -167.55 4.51
C LYS A 119 38.18 -167.14 3.05
N ALA A 120 38.71 -168.04 2.22
CA ALA A 120 38.85 -167.79 0.80
C ALA A 120 37.48 -167.55 0.13
N LYS A 121 36.48 -168.36 0.47
CA LYS A 121 35.12 -168.22 -0.07
C LYS A 121 34.44 -166.91 0.35
N LYS A 122 34.57 -166.52 1.63
CA LYS A 122 34.07 -165.22 2.13
C LYS A 122 34.77 -164.03 1.47
N SER A 123 36.08 -164.11 1.23
CA SER A 123 36.80 -163.04 0.55
C SER A 123 36.41 -162.89 -0.93
N GLU A 124 36.00 -163.98 -1.58
CA GLU A 124 35.51 -163.95 -2.96
C GLU A 124 34.11 -163.34 -3.05
N ASP A 125 33.23 -163.66 -2.11
CA ASP A 125 31.90 -163.04 -2.01
C ASP A 125 32.00 -161.54 -1.69
N GLU A 126 32.92 -161.13 -0.80
CA GLU A 126 33.21 -159.71 -0.52
C GLU A 126 33.78 -158.96 -1.73
N LEU A 127 34.68 -159.58 -2.50
CA LEU A 127 35.20 -158.97 -3.74
C LEU A 127 34.12 -158.82 -4.82
N ASN A 128 33.19 -159.77 -4.93
CA ASN A 128 32.07 -159.66 -5.86
C ASN A 128 31.05 -158.59 -5.42
N ALA A 129 30.79 -158.44 -4.12
CA ALA A 129 29.98 -157.34 -3.59
C ALA A 129 30.62 -155.98 -3.89
N ASN A 130 31.92 -155.82 -3.60
CA ASN A 130 32.66 -154.58 -3.91
C ASN A 130 32.68 -154.27 -5.40
N ARG A 131 32.74 -155.28 -6.28
CA ARG A 131 32.69 -155.09 -7.73
C ARG A 131 31.31 -154.60 -8.20
N SER A 132 30.23 -155.04 -7.56
CA SER A 132 28.87 -154.55 -7.82
C SER A 132 28.70 -153.11 -7.34
N ASP A 133 29.23 -152.78 -6.16
CA ASP A 133 29.15 -151.43 -5.59
C ASP A 133 29.97 -150.43 -6.44
N LEU A 134 31.17 -150.80 -6.89
CA LEU A 134 31.95 -149.99 -7.82
C LEU A 134 31.28 -149.79 -9.19
N ALA A 135 30.47 -150.76 -9.65
CA ALA A 135 29.69 -150.60 -10.88
C ALA A 135 28.54 -149.59 -10.69
N LEU A 136 27.90 -149.58 -9.52
CA LEU A 136 26.87 -148.59 -9.16
C LEU A 136 27.49 -147.19 -8.98
N GLU A 137 28.66 -147.09 -8.33
CA GLU A 137 29.40 -145.82 -8.25
C GLU A 137 29.80 -145.29 -9.63
N GLY A 138 30.16 -146.18 -10.57
CA GLY A 138 30.44 -145.80 -11.96
C GLY A 138 29.23 -145.17 -12.65
N VAL A 139 28.03 -145.70 -12.43
CA VAL A 139 26.78 -145.12 -12.97
C VAL A 139 26.48 -143.77 -12.32
N ALA A 140 26.62 -143.66 -11.00
CA ALA A 140 26.39 -142.40 -10.29
C ALA A 140 27.39 -141.30 -10.69
N LEU A 141 28.65 -141.64 -10.95
CA LEU A 141 29.65 -140.70 -11.45
C LEU A 141 29.33 -140.22 -12.88
N GLU A 142 28.77 -141.08 -13.71
CA GLU A 142 28.36 -140.69 -15.06
C GLU A 142 27.09 -139.80 -15.03
N GLU A 143 26.15 -140.06 -14.13
CA GLU A 143 25.03 -139.15 -13.85
C GLU A 143 25.50 -137.77 -13.37
N LEU A 144 26.44 -137.73 -12.42
CA LEU A 144 27.03 -136.48 -11.96
C LEU A 144 27.81 -135.74 -13.06
N ARG A 145 28.43 -136.46 -14.00
CA ARG A 145 29.06 -135.84 -15.18
C ARG A 145 28.03 -135.24 -16.13
N MET A 146 26.94 -135.95 -16.40
CA MET A 146 25.84 -135.43 -17.21
C MET A 146 25.20 -134.19 -16.56
N GLU A 147 25.02 -134.20 -15.24
CA GLU A 147 24.55 -133.02 -14.49
C GLU A 147 25.54 -131.88 -14.52
N LEU A 148 26.84 -132.15 -14.38
CA LEU A 148 27.89 -131.15 -14.47
C LEU A 148 27.94 -130.51 -15.87
N ASP A 149 27.83 -131.31 -16.92
CA ASP A 149 27.82 -130.80 -18.29
C ASP A 149 26.53 -130.02 -18.60
N LYS A 150 25.40 -130.46 -18.05
CA LYS A 150 24.14 -129.69 -18.09
C LYS A 150 24.28 -128.34 -17.37
N LEU A 151 24.89 -128.31 -16.19
CA LEU A 151 25.15 -127.08 -15.45
C LEU A 151 26.13 -126.16 -16.19
N LYS A 152 27.14 -126.70 -16.88
CA LYS A 152 28.02 -125.90 -17.75
C LYS A 152 27.24 -125.27 -18.90
N MET A 153 26.40 -126.04 -19.59
CA MET A 153 25.55 -125.52 -20.67
C MET A 153 24.58 -124.46 -20.15
N GLU A 154 23.97 -124.67 -18.99
CA GLU A 154 23.12 -123.66 -18.36
C GLU A 154 23.94 -122.42 -18.01
N THR A 155 25.15 -122.57 -17.45
CA THR A 155 26.03 -121.43 -17.13
C THR A 155 26.44 -120.63 -18.38
N GLU A 156 26.76 -121.30 -19.48
CA GLU A 156 27.04 -120.66 -20.77
C GLU A 156 25.81 -119.90 -21.28
N LYS A 157 24.63 -120.52 -21.19
CA LYS A 157 23.36 -119.86 -21.55
C LYS A 157 23.09 -118.64 -20.68
N TRP A 158 23.30 -118.71 -19.37
CA TRP A 158 23.18 -117.56 -18.47
C TRP A 158 24.19 -116.47 -18.82
N GLN A 159 25.41 -116.82 -19.25
CA GLN A 159 26.41 -115.84 -19.69
C GLN A 159 26.03 -115.16 -21.02
N GLU A 160 25.44 -115.90 -21.96
CA GLU A 160 24.89 -115.31 -23.19
C GLU A 160 23.70 -114.39 -22.88
N GLU A 161 22.75 -114.84 -22.05
CA GLU A 161 21.64 -114.02 -21.59
C GLU A 161 22.12 -112.75 -20.86
N LEU A 162 23.20 -112.86 -20.06
CA LEU A 162 23.81 -111.71 -19.39
C LEU A 162 24.44 -110.74 -20.40
N ARG A 163 25.15 -111.25 -21.42
CA ARG A 163 25.70 -110.39 -22.49
C ARG A 163 24.62 -109.69 -23.29
N ASP A 164 23.54 -110.39 -23.62
CA ASP A 164 22.40 -109.79 -24.31
C ASP A 164 21.73 -108.73 -23.44
N PHE A 165 21.61 -108.98 -22.13
CA PHE A 165 21.06 -108.01 -21.18
C PHE A 165 21.99 -106.79 -21.03
N GLU A 166 23.31 -106.98 -20.94
CA GLU A 166 24.30 -105.90 -20.91
C GLU A 166 24.25 -105.08 -22.20
N SER A 167 24.12 -105.72 -23.36
CA SER A 167 23.94 -105.06 -24.65
C SER A 167 22.66 -104.21 -24.66
N GLN A 168 21.54 -104.75 -24.18
CA GLN A 168 20.27 -104.03 -24.07
C GLN A 168 20.35 -102.84 -23.09
N VAL A 169 21.04 -103.00 -21.95
CA VAL A 169 21.25 -101.92 -20.99
C VAL A 169 22.13 -100.82 -21.58
N ASN A 170 23.20 -101.19 -22.30
CA ASN A 170 24.07 -100.23 -22.97
C ASN A 170 23.32 -99.48 -24.08
N GLU A 171 22.48 -100.17 -24.85
CA GLU A 171 21.63 -99.53 -25.85
C GLU A 171 20.62 -98.58 -25.21
N ARG A 172 19.98 -98.97 -24.10
CA ARG A 172 19.09 -98.08 -23.33
C ARG A 172 19.84 -96.88 -22.75
N HIS A 173 21.06 -97.05 -22.24
CA HIS A 173 21.88 -95.94 -21.79
C HIS A 173 22.26 -94.99 -22.94
N ALA A 174 22.58 -95.52 -24.12
CA ALA A 174 22.81 -94.70 -25.31
C ALA A 174 21.56 -93.89 -25.69
N GLN A 175 20.38 -94.52 -25.73
CA GLN A 175 19.11 -93.86 -26.01
C GLN A 175 18.74 -92.80 -24.94
N ILE A 176 19.02 -93.08 -23.67
CA ILE A 176 18.83 -92.12 -22.57
C ILE A 176 19.78 -90.93 -22.76
N ASN A 177 21.05 -91.16 -23.06
CA ASN A 177 22.01 -90.09 -23.29
C ASN A 177 21.63 -89.21 -24.49
N GLU A 178 21.19 -89.81 -25.61
CA GLU A 178 20.67 -89.05 -26.75
C GLU A 178 19.44 -88.22 -26.37
N ARG A 179 18.49 -88.79 -25.61
CA ARG A 179 17.32 -88.04 -25.12
C ARG A 179 17.71 -86.90 -24.18
N VAL A 180 18.66 -87.12 -23.28
CA VAL A 180 19.18 -86.10 -22.36
C VAL A 180 19.87 -84.99 -23.16
N GLN A 181 20.65 -85.33 -24.19
CA GLN A 181 21.29 -84.36 -25.06
C GLN A 181 20.26 -83.52 -25.84
N LEU A 182 19.23 -84.15 -26.40
CA LEU A 182 18.12 -83.44 -27.07
C LEU A 182 17.32 -82.55 -26.11
N LEU A 183 17.12 -82.99 -24.86
CA LEU A 183 16.46 -82.18 -23.83
C LEU A 183 17.32 -80.99 -23.43
N LEU A 184 18.64 -81.16 -23.28
CA LEU A 184 19.58 -80.07 -23.02
C LEU A 184 19.62 -79.05 -24.16
N GLU A 185 19.62 -79.51 -25.41
CA GLU A 185 19.57 -78.63 -26.58
C GLU A 185 18.24 -77.85 -26.63
N ARG A 186 17.11 -78.54 -26.36
CA ARG A 186 15.80 -77.90 -26.28
C ARG A 186 15.69 -76.92 -25.13
N GLU A 187 16.29 -77.21 -23.99
CA GLU A 187 16.36 -76.33 -22.82
C GLU A 187 17.26 -75.12 -23.10
N GLN A 188 18.40 -75.29 -23.76
CA GLN A 188 19.23 -74.16 -24.20
C GLN A 188 18.50 -73.27 -25.20
N ILE A 189 17.73 -73.83 -26.13
CA ILE A 189 16.88 -73.06 -27.05
C ILE A 189 15.76 -72.34 -26.28
N PHE A 190 15.15 -73.01 -25.31
CA PHE A 190 14.10 -72.42 -24.47
C PHE A 190 14.65 -71.27 -23.62
N VAL A 191 15.81 -71.43 -23.00
CA VAL A 191 16.48 -70.37 -22.22
C VAL A 191 16.85 -69.19 -23.12
N LYS A 192 17.38 -69.42 -24.33
CA LYS A 192 17.63 -68.33 -25.30
C LYS A 192 16.34 -67.63 -25.71
N SER A 193 15.26 -68.37 -25.91
CA SER A 193 13.94 -67.79 -26.22
C SER A 193 13.35 -67.04 -25.03
N GLN A 194 13.56 -67.51 -23.80
CA GLN A 194 13.13 -66.83 -22.58
C GLN A 194 13.91 -65.54 -22.38
N GLN A 195 15.24 -65.55 -22.56
CA GLN A 195 16.08 -64.36 -22.50
C GLN A 195 15.69 -63.33 -23.58
N ALA A 196 15.37 -63.77 -24.80
CA ALA A 196 14.87 -62.89 -25.85
C ALA A 196 13.49 -62.30 -25.50
N PHE A 197 12.60 -63.09 -24.89
CA PHE A 197 11.29 -62.62 -24.43
C PHE A 197 11.40 -61.66 -23.24
N GLU A 198 12.29 -61.93 -22.29
CA GLU A 198 12.57 -61.04 -21.16
C GLU A 198 13.18 -59.72 -21.64
N ALA A 199 14.15 -59.76 -22.56
CA ALA A 199 14.71 -58.55 -23.18
C ALA A 199 13.65 -57.74 -23.95
N ALA A 200 12.75 -58.41 -24.69
CA ALA A 200 11.65 -57.74 -25.37
C ALA A 200 10.58 -57.18 -24.40
N SER A 201 10.30 -57.90 -23.31
CA SER A 201 9.39 -57.48 -22.24
C SER A 201 9.95 -56.30 -21.44
N ASP A 202 11.25 -56.30 -21.17
CA ASP A 202 11.96 -55.20 -20.52
C ASP A 202 12.06 -53.98 -21.45
N ALA A 203 12.31 -54.17 -22.74
CA ALA A 203 12.26 -53.09 -23.73
C ALA A 203 10.84 -52.48 -23.84
N LYS A 204 9.79 -53.31 -23.81
CA LYS A 204 8.40 -52.86 -23.78
C LYS A 204 8.06 -52.14 -22.47
N ARG A 205 8.53 -52.62 -21.32
CA ARG A 205 8.37 -51.96 -20.02
C ARG A 205 9.13 -50.63 -19.97
N ALA A 206 10.34 -50.55 -20.54
CA ALA A 206 11.11 -49.32 -20.65
C ALA A 206 10.46 -48.29 -21.57
N LEU A 207 9.87 -48.73 -22.70
CA LEU A 207 9.09 -47.87 -23.58
C LEU A 207 7.80 -47.38 -22.92
N MET A 208 7.08 -48.26 -22.22
CA MET A 208 5.91 -47.89 -21.42
C MET A 208 6.26 -46.90 -20.31
N ARG A 209 7.39 -47.08 -19.61
CA ARG A 209 7.87 -46.11 -18.62
C ARG A 209 8.25 -44.77 -19.27
N ARG A 210 8.96 -44.76 -20.39
CA ARG A 210 9.25 -43.51 -21.14
C ARG A 210 8.00 -42.82 -21.64
N MET A 211 6.99 -43.56 -22.10
CA MET A 211 5.71 -42.99 -22.48
C MET A 211 4.95 -42.44 -21.26
N GLN A 212 4.96 -43.16 -20.14
CA GLN A 212 4.33 -42.69 -18.89
C GLN A 212 5.06 -41.48 -18.30
N GLU A 213 6.39 -41.44 -18.36
CA GLU A 213 7.22 -40.30 -17.97
C GLU A 213 7.02 -39.11 -18.92
N GLY A 214 6.88 -39.35 -20.22
CA GLY A 214 6.57 -38.32 -21.22
C GLY A 214 5.16 -37.76 -21.05
N VAL A 215 4.17 -38.61 -20.77
CA VAL A 215 2.80 -38.19 -20.45
C VAL A 215 2.76 -37.46 -19.11
N ALA A 216 3.45 -37.95 -18.08
CA ALA A 216 3.54 -37.28 -16.78
C ALA A 216 4.24 -35.92 -16.90
N SER A 217 5.32 -35.82 -17.68
CA SER A 217 6.01 -34.55 -17.95
C SER A 217 5.13 -33.59 -18.74
N SER A 218 4.37 -34.09 -19.73
CA SER A 218 3.40 -33.30 -20.48
C SER A 218 2.25 -32.80 -19.59
N ILE A 219 1.75 -33.65 -18.68
CA ILE A 219 0.74 -33.28 -17.69
C ILE A 219 1.29 -32.21 -16.74
N VAL A 220 2.50 -32.39 -16.20
CA VAL A 220 3.14 -31.39 -15.32
C VAL A 220 3.37 -30.07 -16.05
N VAL A 221 3.82 -30.08 -17.30
CA VAL A 221 3.97 -28.86 -18.11
C VAL A 221 2.60 -28.21 -18.39
N SER A 222 1.57 -29.00 -18.63
CA SER A 222 0.20 -28.52 -18.82
C SER A 222 -0.41 -27.97 -17.53
N GLU A 223 -0.15 -28.60 -16.39
CA GLU A 223 -0.56 -28.14 -15.06
C GLU A 223 0.15 -26.84 -14.68
N ILE A 224 1.46 -26.75 -14.90
CA ILE A 224 2.23 -25.50 -14.72
C ILE A 224 1.71 -24.41 -15.66
N GLY A 225 1.40 -24.75 -16.92
CA GLY A 225 0.82 -23.83 -17.88
C GLY A 225 -0.58 -23.33 -17.47
N LEU A 226 -1.43 -24.22 -16.97
CA LEU A 226 -2.76 -23.89 -16.45
C LEU A 226 -2.69 -23.07 -15.17
N GLU A 227 -1.75 -23.37 -14.27
CA GLU A 227 -1.53 -22.62 -13.04
C GLU A 227 -0.99 -21.22 -13.36
N LYS A 228 -0.10 -21.10 -14.35
CA LYS A 228 0.34 -19.81 -14.87
C LYS A 228 -0.81 -19.03 -15.50
N LEU A 229 -1.64 -19.66 -16.33
CA LEU A 229 -2.83 -19.02 -16.90
C LEU A 229 -3.86 -18.62 -15.83
N ARG A 230 -4.00 -19.38 -14.74
CA ARG A 230 -4.84 -18.99 -13.59
C ARG A 230 -4.27 -17.77 -12.88
N ASN A 231 -2.96 -17.73 -12.66
CA ASN A 231 -2.29 -16.59 -12.04
C ASN A 231 -2.37 -15.35 -12.93
N ASP A 232 -2.10 -15.48 -14.23
CA ASP A 232 -2.23 -14.40 -15.21
C ASP A 232 -3.68 -13.89 -15.27
N ARG A 233 -4.66 -14.80 -15.24
CA ARG A 233 -6.09 -14.43 -15.21
C ARG A 233 -6.46 -13.70 -13.92
N LYS A 234 -5.97 -14.17 -12.77
CA LYS A 234 -6.17 -13.49 -11.49
C LYS A 234 -5.52 -12.11 -11.49
N GLU A 235 -4.31 -11.96 -12.03
CA GLU A 235 -3.63 -10.67 -12.17
C GLU A 235 -4.41 -9.72 -13.09
N VAL A 236 -4.99 -10.23 -14.17
CA VAL A 236 -5.86 -9.45 -15.06
C VAL A 236 -7.14 -9.02 -14.34
N ASP A 237 -7.77 -9.89 -13.55
CA ASP A 237 -8.96 -9.55 -12.77
C ASP A 237 -8.64 -8.55 -11.64
N ASP A 238 -7.49 -8.69 -10.97
CA ASP A 238 -6.99 -7.75 -9.96
C ASP A 238 -6.68 -6.37 -10.61
N LYS A 239 -6.06 -6.35 -11.79
CA LYS A 239 -5.85 -5.10 -12.56
C LYS A 239 -7.17 -4.48 -13.01
N ARG A 240 -8.13 -5.30 -13.44
CA ARG A 240 -9.45 -4.84 -13.87
C ARG A 240 -10.19 -4.18 -12.70
N THR A 241 -10.22 -4.84 -11.55
CA THR A 241 -10.86 -4.29 -10.33
C THR A 241 -10.17 -3.03 -9.83
N ALA A 242 -8.83 -2.97 -9.90
CA ALA A 242 -8.07 -1.75 -9.61
C ALA A 242 -8.44 -0.60 -10.55
N LEU A 243 -8.47 -0.85 -11.87
CA LEU A 243 -8.87 0.15 -12.87
C LEU A 243 -10.34 0.59 -12.70
N GLU A 244 -11.23 -0.31 -12.32
CA GLU A 244 -12.65 -0.02 -12.06
C GLU A 244 -12.80 0.85 -10.80
N SER A 245 -12.00 0.58 -9.75
CA SER A 245 -11.90 1.45 -8.58
C SER A 245 -11.35 2.83 -8.93
N ASP A 246 -10.30 2.91 -9.74
CA ASP A 246 -9.72 4.19 -10.15
C ASP A 246 -10.66 4.97 -11.09
N LEU A 247 -11.43 4.30 -11.94
CA LEU A 247 -12.51 4.92 -12.71
C LEU A 247 -13.62 5.49 -11.81
N SER A 248 -13.97 4.79 -10.73
CA SER A 248 -14.93 5.31 -9.73
C SER A 248 -14.38 6.56 -9.06
N LYS A 249 -13.13 6.54 -8.57
CA LYS A 249 -12.47 7.70 -7.97
C LYS A 249 -12.35 8.87 -8.95
N PHE A 250 -12.06 8.58 -10.22
CA PHE A 250 -12.03 9.60 -11.26
C PHE A 250 -13.42 10.21 -11.49
N GLY A 251 -14.47 9.38 -11.46
CA GLY A 251 -15.86 9.86 -11.52
C GLY A 251 -16.23 10.76 -10.34
N GLU A 252 -15.85 10.39 -9.13
CA GLU A 252 -16.03 11.18 -7.90
C GLU A 252 -15.27 12.51 -7.99
N SER A 253 -13.98 12.46 -8.33
CA SER A 253 -13.14 13.66 -8.48
C SER A 253 -13.66 14.57 -9.60
N LYS A 254 -14.16 14.01 -10.70
CA LYS A 254 -14.81 14.79 -11.76
C LYS A 254 -16.07 15.49 -11.25
N ALA A 255 -16.90 14.80 -10.46
CA ALA A 255 -18.09 15.39 -9.87
C ALA A 255 -17.76 16.51 -8.86
N GLU A 256 -16.71 16.33 -8.06
CA GLU A 256 -16.18 17.37 -7.17
C GLU A 256 -15.70 18.59 -7.96
N TRP A 257 -14.92 18.38 -9.02
CA TRP A 257 -14.47 19.45 -9.92
C TRP A 257 -15.65 20.18 -10.60
N GLU A 258 -16.65 19.46 -11.07
CA GLU A 258 -17.87 20.04 -11.65
C GLU A 258 -18.65 20.87 -10.61
N ALA A 259 -18.69 20.42 -9.35
CA ALA A 259 -19.30 21.16 -8.25
C ALA A 259 -18.51 22.43 -7.88
N GLU A 260 -17.18 22.34 -7.77
CA GLU A 260 -16.31 23.49 -7.52
C GLU A 260 -16.36 24.51 -8.66
N PHE A 261 -16.45 24.03 -9.91
CA PHE A 261 -16.62 24.89 -11.08
C PHE A 261 -17.98 25.61 -11.04
N ALA A 262 -19.05 24.90 -10.68
CA ALA A 262 -20.37 25.50 -10.53
C ALA A 262 -20.40 26.54 -9.39
N ASP A 263 -19.74 26.27 -8.27
CA ASP A 263 -19.61 27.23 -7.16
C ASP A 263 -18.77 28.45 -7.56
N SER A 264 -17.65 28.24 -8.25
CA SER A 264 -16.82 29.32 -8.79
C SER A 264 -17.60 30.19 -9.77
N LYS A 265 -18.43 29.59 -10.63
CA LYS A 265 -19.31 30.31 -11.54
C LYS A 265 -20.33 31.18 -10.79
N ARG A 266 -20.96 30.64 -9.74
CA ARG A 266 -21.87 31.41 -8.87
C ARG A 266 -21.16 32.57 -8.17
N ARG A 267 -19.93 32.37 -7.73
CA ARG A 267 -19.10 33.43 -7.11
C ARG A 267 -18.76 34.52 -8.11
N ILE A 268 -18.44 34.17 -9.36
CA ILE A 268 -18.22 35.15 -10.44
C ILE A 268 -19.50 35.95 -10.71
N GLU A 269 -20.65 35.29 -10.84
CA GLU A 269 -21.94 35.96 -11.03
C GLU A 269 -22.28 36.89 -9.86
N ALA A 270 -21.97 36.51 -8.61
CA ALA A 270 -22.12 37.38 -7.45
C ALA A 270 -21.21 38.60 -7.50
N ILE A 271 -19.94 38.43 -7.88
CA ILE A 271 -18.98 39.54 -8.04
C ILE A 271 -19.42 40.50 -9.16
N ASP A 272 -19.95 39.97 -10.26
CA ASP A 272 -20.47 40.81 -11.35
C ASP A 272 -21.68 41.63 -10.89
N ASN A 273 -22.58 41.04 -10.11
CA ASN A 273 -23.71 41.77 -9.51
C ASN A 273 -23.23 42.84 -8.51
N ASP A 274 -22.25 42.52 -7.66
CA ASP A 274 -21.65 43.49 -6.72
C ASP A 274 -20.97 44.64 -7.47
N LYS A 275 -20.30 44.36 -8.59
CA LYS A 275 -19.70 45.37 -9.45
C LYS A 275 -20.76 46.30 -10.05
N VAL A 276 -21.86 45.76 -10.55
CA VAL A 276 -22.99 46.58 -11.05
C VAL A 276 -23.56 47.46 -9.93
N ALA A 277 -23.75 46.91 -8.72
CA ALA A 277 -24.23 47.68 -7.57
C ALA A 277 -23.25 48.79 -7.17
N LEU A 278 -21.94 48.54 -7.24
CA LEU A 278 -20.90 49.54 -7.00
C LEU A 278 -20.87 50.63 -8.07
N GLU A 279 -21.05 50.28 -9.35
CA GLU A 279 -21.16 51.25 -10.45
C GLU A 279 -22.39 52.16 -10.27
N GLU A 280 -23.53 51.61 -9.85
CA GLU A 280 -24.73 52.39 -9.50
C GLU A 280 -24.50 53.29 -8.28
N ALA A 281 -23.84 52.78 -7.24
CA ALA A 281 -23.49 53.56 -6.07
C ALA A 281 -22.52 54.71 -6.42
N SER A 282 -21.57 54.47 -7.33
CA SER A 282 -20.66 55.49 -7.85
C SER A 282 -21.41 56.59 -8.59
N LYS A 283 -22.36 56.24 -9.47
CA LYS A 283 -23.21 57.22 -10.16
C LYS A 283 -24.02 58.07 -9.18
N ARG A 284 -24.61 57.45 -8.15
CA ARG A 284 -25.33 58.19 -7.08
C ARG A 284 -24.40 59.13 -6.30
N LEU A 285 -23.15 58.73 -6.05
CA LEU A 285 -22.16 59.60 -5.42
C LEU A 285 -21.78 60.77 -6.32
N GLU A 286 -21.56 60.55 -7.61
CA GLU A 286 -21.30 61.62 -8.58
C GLU A 286 -22.46 62.63 -8.66
N GLU A 287 -23.70 62.15 -8.67
CA GLU A 287 -24.90 63.01 -8.61
C GLU A 287 -24.93 63.84 -7.33
N ARG A 288 -24.67 63.24 -6.16
CA ARG A 288 -24.60 63.96 -4.88
C ARG A 288 -23.47 64.99 -4.84
N VAL A 289 -22.33 64.70 -5.47
CA VAL A 289 -21.22 65.66 -5.58
C VAL A 289 -21.65 66.86 -6.44
N LYS A 290 -22.33 66.63 -7.57
CA LYS A 290 -22.89 67.71 -8.39
C LYS A 290 -23.89 68.55 -7.60
N GLU A 291 -24.83 67.91 -6.88
CA GLU A 291 -25.78 68.62 -6.02
C GLU A 291 -25.08 69.47 -4.95
N GLN A 292 -24.01 68.95 -4.34
CA GLN A 292 -23.22 69.71 -3.37
C GLN A 292 -22.51 70.90 -4.01
N ASP A 293 -21.96 70.76 -5.21
CA ASP A 293 -21.30 71.86 -5.91
C ASP A 293 -22.30 72.93 -6.37
N ASP A 294 -23.49 72.54 -6.82
CA ASP A 294 -24.59 73.46 -7.14
C ASP A 294 -25.06 74.22 -5.87
N LEU A 295 -25.16 73.53 -4.74
CA LEU A 295 -25.45 74.15 -3.44
C LEU A 295 -24.35 75.13 -3.02
N LYS A 296 -23.07 74.79 -3.20
CA LYS A 296 -21.96 75.73 -2.92
C LYS A 296 -22.05 76.97 -3.80
N GLN A 297 -22.27 76.81 -5.11
CA GLN A 297 -22.44 77.96 -6.01
C GLN A 297 -23.61 78.86 -5.58
N THR A 298 -24.71 78.26 -5.14
CA THR A 298 -25.88 78.98 -4.64
C THR A 298 -25.58 79.71 -3.31
N LEU A 299 -24.78 79.11 -2.43
CA LEU A 299 -24.34 79.77 -1.21
C LEU A 299 -23.39 80.93 -1.50
N ASP A 300 -22.43 80.74 -2.42
CA ASP A 300 -21.49 81.78 -2.83
C ASP A 300 -22.19 82.97 -3.49
N SER A 301 -23.23 82.74 -4.31
CA SER A 301 -24.03 83.82 -4.89
C SER A 301 -24.80 84.58 -3.81
N ARG A 302 -25.43 83.88 -2.86
CA ARG A 302 -26.10 84.52 -1.70
C ARG A 302 -25.14 85.28 -0.81
N LEU A 303 -23.91 84.79 -0.63
CA LEU A 303 -22.87 85.48 0.13
C LEU A 303 -22.50 86.80 -0.54
N LYS A 304 -22.31 86.80 -1.87
CA LYS A 304 -22.09 88.02 -2.65
C LYS A 304 -23.27 89.00 -2.56
N GLU A 305 -24.50 88.51 -2.65
CA GLU A 305 -25.70 89.35 -2.48
C GLU A 305 -25.74 89.98 -1.09
N LEU A 306 -25.48 89.20 -0.03
CA LEU A 306 -25.39 89.70 1.34
C LEU A 306 -24.29 90.75 1.50
N ASP A 307 -23.12 90.54 0.91
CA ASP A 307 -22.04 91.52 0.93
C ASP A 307 -22.46 92.83 0.24
N THR A 308 -23.09 92.74 -0.94
CA THR A 308 -23.62 93.94 -1.64
C THR A 308 -24.69 94.66 -0.83
N ASN A 309 -25.64 93.94 -0.22
CA ASN A 309 -26.65 94.52 0.65
C ASN A 309 -26.03 95.14 1.90
N SER A 310 -25.01 94.53 2.49
CA SER A 310 -24.29 95.10 3.64
C SER A 310 -23.58 96.39 3.26
N ALA A 311 -22.96 96.46 2.07
CA ALA A 311 -22.33 97.67 1.57
C ALA A 311 -23.35 98.77 1.31
N HIS A 312 -24.50 98.42 0.74
CA HIS A 312 -25.62 99.35 0.53
C HIS A 312 -26.13 99.93 1.85
N LEU A 313 -26.42 99.09 2.86
CA LEU A 313 -26.87 99.53 4.17
C LEU A 313 -25.82 100.39 4.89
N ARG A 314 -24.53 100.10 4.75
CA ARG A 314 -23.46 100.97 5.28
C ARG A 314 -23.48 102.34 4.60
N SER A 315 -23.68 102.39 3.28
CA SER A 315 -23.78 103.64 2.53
C SER A 315 -25.02 104.44 2.95
N GLU A 316 -26.18 103.80 3.12
CA GLU A 316 -27.40 104.46 3.60
C GLU A 316 -27.23 105.01 5.02
N ARG A 317 -26.61 104.23 5.91
CA ARG A 317 -26.31 104.66 7.27
C ARG A 317 -25.42 105.90 7.28
N GLN A 318 -24.40 105.93 6.42
CA GLN A 318 -23.51 107.09 6.30
C GLN A 318 -24.24 108.31 5.73
N ALA A 319 -25.07 108.14 4.70
CA ALA A 319 -25.90 109.22 4.16
C ALA A 319 -26.85 109.79 5.22
N PHE A 320 -27.44 108.92 6.06
CA PHE A 320 -28.32 109.34 7.16
C PHE A 320 -27.56 110.08 8.27
N GLU A 321 -26.33 109.64 8.59
CA GLU A 321 -25.45 110.35 9.53
C GLU A 321 -25.08 111.74 9.01
N ASP A 322 -24.73 111.86 7.72
CA ASP A 322 -24.43 113.13 7.06
C ASP A 322 -25.66 114.07 7.03
N GLU A 323 -26.84 113.54 6.71
CA GLU A 323 -28.09 114.31 6.73
C GLU A 323 -28.44 114.77 8.14
N THR A 324 -28.26 113.91 9.15
CA THR A 324 -28.46 114.26 10.56
C THR A 324 -27.50 115.37 10.99
N ALA A 325 -26.23 115.31 10.58
CA ALA A 325 -25.25 116.35 10.86
C ALA A 325 -25.64 117.69 10.20
N ARG A 326 -26.10 117.64 8.95
CA ARG A 326 -26.59 118.83 8.22
C ARG A 326 -27.82 119.44 8.88
N VAL A 327 -28.79 118.63 9.29
CA VAL A 327 -29.98 119.11 10.00
C VAL A 327 -29.59 119.76 11.34
N ARG A 328 -28.66 119.16 12.10
CA ARG A 328 -28.14 119.78 13.33
C ARG A 328 -27.48 121.13 13.07
N ALA A 329 -26.66 121.24 12.04
CA ALA A 329 -26.02 122.50 11.66
C ALA A 329 -27.05 123.58 11.30
N ASN A 330 -28.07 123.23 10.50
CA ASN A 330 -29.17 124.13 10.15
C ASN A 330 -29.97 124.58 11.39
N ILE A 331 -30.27 123.67 12.31
CA ILE A 331 -30.94 124.01 13.57
C ILE A 331 -30.11 125.01 14.37
N GLN A 332 -28.80 124.78 14.48
CA GLN A 332 -27.90 125.69 15.20
C GLN A 332 -27.83 127.07 14.52
N GLU A 333 -27.81 127.12 13.19
CA GLU A 333 -27.87 128.37 12.44
C GLU A 333 -29.18 129.13 12.71
N VAL A 334 -30.32 128.43 12.63
CA VAL A 334 -31.64 129.00 12.94
C VAL A 334 -31.72 129.51 14.38
N GLN A 335 -31.18 128.76 15.35
CA GLN A 335 -31.08 129.20 16.75
C GLN A 335 -30.25 130.48 16.87
N SER A 336 -29.08 130.54 16.24
CA SER A 336 -28.25 131.75 16.25
C SER A 336 -28.94 132.96 15.61
N SER A 337 -29.72 132.74 14.55
CA SER A 337 -30.53 133.78 13.92
C SER A 337 -31.70 134.23 14.81
N LEU A 338 -32.30 133.31 15.56
CA LEU A 338 -33.37 133.63 16.52
C LEU A 338 -32.82 134.43 17.69
N ASP A 339 -31.69 134.02 18.28
CA ASP A 339 -31.02 134.74 19.36
C ASP A 339 -30.65 136.17 18.93
N LYS A 340 -30.19 136.33 17.69
CA LYS A 340 -29.90 137.66 17.13
C LYS A 340 -31.17 138.49 17.00
N ARG A 341 -32.25 137.94 16.44
CA ARG A 341 -33.55 138.63 16.34
C ARG A 341 -34.12 138.98 17.71
N GLU A 342 -33.96 138.12 18.71
CA GLU A 342 -34.40 138.40 20.07
C GLU A 342 -33.63 139.58 20.68
N LYS A 343 -32.30 139.66 20.45
CA LYS A 343 -31.49 140.82 20.84
C LYS A 343 -31.94 142.09 20.13
N ASP A 344 -32.09 142.04 18.81
CA ASP A 344 -32.54 143.18 17.99
C ASP A 344 -33.93 143.66 18.45
N LEU A 345 -34.84 142.74 18.79
CA LEU A 345 -36.17 143.07 19.34
C LEU A 345 -36.08 143.71 20.73
N LYS A 346 -35.23 143.21 21.62
CA LYS A 346 -35.01 143.83 22.95
C LYS A 346 -34.42 145.24 22.82
N GLU A 347 -33.52 145.46 21.87
CA GLU A 347 -32.98 146.79 21.58
C GLU A 347 -34.05 147.74 21.03
N LEU A 348 -34.89 147.26 20.10
CA LEU A 348 -36.03 148.02 19.59
C LEU A 348 -37.07 148.33 20.68
N GLU A 349 -37.38 147.36 21.53
CA GLU A 349 -38.29 147.54 22.67
C GLU A 349 -37.73 148.59 23.64
N GLY A 350 -36.44 148.53 23.96
CA GLY A 350 -35.76 149.55 24.75
C GLY A 350 -35.81 150.94 24.10
N GLY A 351 -35.62 151.01 22.78
CA GLY A 351 -35.76 152.25 22.00
C GLY A 351 -37.18 152.82 22.01
N LEU A 352 -38.20 151.96 21.90
CA LEU A 352 -39.61 152.37 21.98
C LEU A 352 -40.00 152.84 23.39
N ILE A 353 -39.50 152.18 24.44
CA ILE A 353 -39.68 152.62 25.82
C ILE A 353 -39.08 154.01 26.01
N ALA A 354 -37.85 154.24 25.55
CA ALA A 354 -37.20 155.55 25.62
C ALA A 354 -38.00 156.63 24.85
N GLN A 355 -38.47 156.33 23.64
CA GLN A 355 -39.33 157.26 22.90
C GLN A 355 -40.64 157.55 23.63
N ARG A 356 -41.25 156.53 24.24
CA ARG A 356 -42.47 156.71 25.04
C ARG A 356 -42.22 157.62 26.24
N GLU A 357 -41.10 157.45 26.94
CA GLU A 357 -40.71 158.36 28.03
C GLU A 357 -40.50 159.80 27.54
N ASP A 358 -39.86 160.00 26.38
CA ASP A 358 -39.68 161.33 25.80
C ASP A 358 -41.01 161.96 25.35
N PHE A 359 -41.94 161.16 24.83
CA PHE A 359 -43.31 161.62 24.54
C PHE A 359 -44.08 161.96 25.82
N GLU A 360 -43.95 161.15 26.89
CA GLU A 360 -44.55 161.45 28.18
C GLU A 360 -43.98 162.73 28.79
N ARG A 361 -42.66 162.97 28.68
CA ARG A 361 -42.04 164.26 29.07
C ARG A 361 -42.59 165.42 28.25
N SER A 362 -42.66 165.27 26.92
CA SER A 362 -43.20 166.29 26.03
C SER A 362 -44.68 166.59 26.34
N ALA A 363 -45.47 165.56 26.63
CA ALA A 363 -46.87 165.71 27.05
C ALA A 363 -46.97 166.40 28.42
N ALA A 364 -46.08 166.07 29.36
CA ALA A 364 -46.00 166.72 30.66
C ALA A 364 -45.61 168.21 30.55
N GLU A 365 -44.80 168.60 29.55
CA GLU A 365 -44.50 170.00 29.23
C GLU A 365 -45.65 170.75 28.53
N LEU A 366 -46.49 170.03 27.78
CA LEU A 366 -47.66 170.61 27.12
C LEU A 366 -48.79 170.91 28.10
N LYS A 367 -48.94 170.10 29.16
CA LYS A 367 -49.99 170.29 30.19
C LYS A 367 -49.97 171.67 30.86
N PRO A 368 -48.83 172.20 31.38
CA PRO A 368 -48.79 173.54 31.95
C PRO A 368 -49.00 174.62 30.90
N LYS A 369 -48.59 174.41 29.63
CA LYS A 369 -48.91 175.35 28.53
C LYS A 369 -50.40 175.38 28.23
N GLN A 370 -51.07 174.23 28.28
CA GLN A 370 -52.51 174.13 28.11
C GLN A 370 -53.26 174.80 29.27
N GLU A 371 -52.81 174.60 30.51
CA GLU A 371 -53.33 175.30 31.69
C GLU A 371 -53.10 176.81 31.57
N GLN A 372 -51.91 177.25 31.13
CA GLN A 372 -51.58 178.66 30.90
C GLN A 372 -52.49 179.29 29.83
N LEU A 373 -52.73 178.61 28.71
CA LEU A 373 -53.67 179.05 27.68
C LEU A 373 -55.11 179.07 28.18
N ALA A 374 -55.51 178.11 29.01
CA ALA A 374 -56.84 178.10 29.64
C ALA A 374 -57.01 179.30 30.58
N THR A 375 -56.00 179.65 31.40
CA THR A 375 -56.03 180.88 32.21
C THR A 375 -56.07 182.13 31.35
N GLN A 376 -55.29 182.22 30.28
CA GLN A 376 -55.34 183.38 29.37
C GLN A 376 -56.70 183.50 28.69
N THR A 377 -57.33 182.38 28.32
CA THR A 377 -58.67 182.36 27.73
C THR A 377 -59.71 182.82 28.75
N ALA A 378 -59.63 182.35 30.00
CA ALA A 378 -60.50 182.81 31.08
C ALA A 378 -60.32 184.31 31.37
N GLU A 379 -59.08 184.81 31.40
CA GLU A 379 -58.79 186.24 31.56
C GLU A 379 -59.36 187.06 30.40
N LEU A 380 -59.21 186.61 29.15
CA LEU A 380 -59.80 187.28 27.99
C LEU A 380 -61.33 187.27 28.07
N GLN A 381 -61.95 186.17 28.48
CA GLN A 381 -63.39 186.08 28.67
C GLN A 381 -63.88 187.07 29.75
N THR A 382 -63.17 187.19 30.87
CA THR A 382 -63.51 188.18 31.90
C THR A 382 -63.42 189.61 31.37
N ARG A 383 -62.35 189.94 30.61
CA ARG A 383 -62.22 191.25 29.96
C ARG A 383 -63.33 191.52 28.95
N LEU A 384 -63.75 190.49 28.21
CA LEU A 384 -64.83 190.58 27.24
C LEU A 384 -66.15 190.90 27.94
N ASN A 385 -66.48 190.17 29.03
CA ASN A 385 -67.66 190.44 29.85
C ASN A 385 -67.61 191.87 30.44
N THR A 386 -66.46 192.33 30.95
CA THR A 386 -66.33 193.71 31.47
C THR A 386 -66.52 194.77 30.38
N LEU A 387 -66.10 194.49 29.15
CA LEU A 387 -66.31 195.37 28.02
C LEU A 387 -67.79 195.38 27.57
N GLU A 388 -68.46 194.23 27.57
CA GLU A 388 -69.89 194.13 27.31
C GLU A 388 -70.72 194.89 28.36
N GLU A 389 -70.40 194.73 29.65
CA GLU A 389 -71.04 195.50 30.74
C GLU A 389 -70.82 197.00 30.57
N ARG A 390 -69.61 197.43 30.19
CA ARG A 390 -69.31 198.84 29.88
C ARG A 390 -70.11 199.35 28.69
N GLN A 391 -70.21 198.55 27.63
CA GLN A 391 -70.97 198.91 26.44
C GLN A 391 -72.46 199.08 26.79
N GLN A 392 -73.01 198.15 27.56
CA GLN A 392 -74.40 198.21 28.02
C GLN A 392 -74.66 199.41 28.94
N ALA A 393 -73.71 199.75 29.81
CA ALA A 393 -73.77 200.96 30.63
C ALA A 393 -73.77 202.24 29.78
N LEU A 394 -72.92 202.32 28.76
CA LEU A 394 -72.86 203.45 27.82
C LEU A 394 -74.13 203.57 26.97
N ASP A 395 -74.71 202.46 26.53
CA ASP A 395 -75.97 202.45 25.76
C ASP A 395 -77.16 202.91 26.62
N ASN A 396 -77.20 202.52 27.89
CA ASN A 396 -78.19 203.01 28.86
C ASN A 396 -78.03 204.51 29.12
N GLU A 397 -76.79 204.98 29.33
CA GLU A 397 -76.50 206.40 29.54
C GLU A 397 -76.89 207.25 28.32
N LYS A 398 -76.65 206.74 27.11
CA LYS A 398 -77.09 207.37 25.86
C LYS A 398 -78.62 207.44 25.76
N SER A 399 -79.33 206.38 26.14
CA SER A 399 -80.80 206.38 26.19
C SER A 399 -81.34 207.42 27.19
N ASP A 400 -80.73 207.55 28.36
CA ASP A 400 -81.12 208.54 29.36
C ASP A 400 -80.81 209.99 28.94
N LEU A 401 -79.71 210.19 28.22
CA LEU A 401 -79.40 211.49 27.61
C LEU A 401 -80.39 211.87 26.51
N GLU A 402 -80.84 210.92 25.68
CA GLU A 402 -81.89 211.14 24.67
C GLU A 402 -83.23 211.49 25.31
N LYS A 403 -83.62 210.81 26.40
CA LYS A 403 -84.83 211.16 27.17
C LYS A 403 -84.75 212.57 27.75
N ARG A 404 -83.62 212.94 28.38
CA ARG A 404 -83.39 214.30 28.90
C ARG A 404 -83.42 215.36 27.81
N ARG A 405 -82.92 215.04 26.61
CA ARG A 405 -82.95 215.95 25.46
C ARG A 405 -84.38 216.20 24.97
N ALA A 406 -85.19 215.14 24.88
CA ALA A 406 -86.61 215.24 24.52
C ALA A 406 -87.44 215.99 25.58
N GLU A 407 -87.13 215.82 26.87
CA GLU A 407 -87.76 216.58 27.96
C GLU A 407 -87.38 218.07 27.94
N MET A 408 -86.13 218.41 27.65
CA MET A 408 -85.69 219.81 27.52
C MET A 408 -86.33 220.52 26.33
N GLU A 409 -86.50 219.84 25.20
CA GLU A 409 -87.15 220.40 24.00
C GLU A 409 -88.65 220.67 24.23
N LYS A 410 -89.33 219.75 24.93
CA LYS A 410 -90.72 219.93 25.36
C LYS A 410 -90.88 221.05 26.39
N ASN A 411 -89.92 221.23 27.30
CA ASN A 411 -89.92 222.34 28.27
C ASN A 411 -89.66 223.70 27.61
N ALA A 412 -88.77 223.77 26.60
CA ALA A 412 -88.50 224.99 25.86
C ALA A 412 -89.73 225.46 25.04
N GLU A 413 -90.46 224.54 24.40
CA GLU A 413 -91.72 224.87 23.70
C GLU A 413 -92.82 225.35 24.65
N ASN A 414 -92.91 224.79 25.85
CA ASN A 414 -93.90 225.18 26.85
C ASN A 414 -93.60 226.57 27.43
N GLN A 415 -92.33 226.89 27.70
CA GLN A 415 -91.92 228.21 28.19
C GLN A 415 -92.14 229.32 27.14
N GLN A 416 -91.99 229.01 25.86
CA GLN A 416 -92.21 229.99 24.78
C GLN A 416 -93.70 230.31 24.55
N LYS A 417 -94.60 229.38 24.90
CA LYS A 417 -96.06 229.59 24.90
C LYS A 417 -96.56 230.32 26.15
N GLU A 418 -95.93 230.14 27.31
CA GLU A 418 -96.23 230.87 28.54
C GLU A 418 -95.80 232.35 28.50
N ILE A 419 -94.64 232.67 27.90
CA ILE A 419 -94.18 234.07 27.76
C ILE A 419 -95.14 234.89 26.87
N ALA A 420 -95.75 234.27 25.86
CA ALA A 420 -96.72 234.92 24.97
C ALA A 420 -98.10 235.14 25.64
N SER A 421 -98.52 234.28 26.57
CA SER A 421 -99.79 234.43 27.30
C SER A 421 -99.67 235.40 28.49
N LEU A 422 -98.52 235.45 29.17
CA LEU A 422 -98.27 236.37 30.28
C LEU A 422 -98.21 237.84 29.86
N ALA A 423 -97.82 238.15 28.61
CA ALA A 423 -97.78 239.51 28.08
C ALA A 423 -99.16 240.15 27.82
N THR A 424 -100.20 239.34 27.57
CA THR A 424 -101.57 239.83 27.34
C THR A 424 -102.41 239.86 28.63
N GLN A 425 -102.06 239.04 29.62
CA GLN A 425 -102.72 239.00 30.94
C GLN A 425 -102.36 240.20 31.83
N LEU A 426 -101.11 240.71 31.76
CA LEU A 426 -100.61 241.85 32.55
C LEU A 426 -101.30 243.19 32.27
N SER A 427 -102.03 243.35 31.16
CA SER A 427 -102.70 244.61 30.80
C SER A 427 -104.18 244.68 31.21
N LYS A 428 -104.81 243.58 31.62
CA LYS A 428 -106.25 243.55 31.98
C LYS A 428 -106.51 243.36 33.46
N ASP A 429 -105.58 242.76 34.20
CA ASP A 429 -105.76 242.50 35.64
C ASP A 429 -105.52 243.74 36.55
N GLY A 430 -105.18 244.89 35.97
CA GLY A 430 -105.06 246.17 36.68
C GLY A 430 -106.40 246.75 37.19
N GLU A 431 -107.54 246.39 36.59
CA GLU A 431 -108.86 246.95 36.97
C GLU A 431 -109.73 245.98 37.78
N ALA A 432 -109.41 244.68 37.78
CA ALA A 432 -110.11 243.66 38.57
C ALA A 432 -109.59 243.54 40.03
N LEU A 433 -108.76 244.47 40.49
CA LEU A 433 -108.43 244.68 41.91
C LEU A 433 -109.61 245.27 42.72
N LYS A 434 -110.78 245.47 42.11
CA LYS A 434 -111.94 246.11 42.75
C LYS A 434 -113.24 245.30 42.71
N GLU A 435 -113.14 243.97 42.73
CA GLU A 435 -114.19 243.10 43.30
C GLU A 435 -113.62 242.21 44.44
N LYS A 436 -112.62 242.71 45.16
CA LYS A 436 -112.00 242.03 46.31
C LYS A 436 -112.72 242.26 47.65
N ALA A 437 -113.97 242.73 47.63
CA ALA A 437 -114.72 243.02 48.85
C ALA A 437 -115.92 242.09 49.13
N SER A 438 -116.24 241.11 48.26
CA SER A 438 -117.39 240.21 48.54
C SER A 438 -117.46 238.87 47.77
N ALA A 439 -116.46 238.47 46.96
CA ALA A 439 -116.54 237.36 45.99
C ALA A 439 -116.19 235.95 46.57
N LEU A 440 -117.11 235.26 47.27
CA LEU A 440 -118.22 234.39 46.80
C LEU A 440 -117.80 232.98 46.34
N GLY A 441 -117.96 232.00 47.24
CA GLY A 441 -119.08 231.06 47.14
C GLY A 441 -119.16 230.03 46.01
N ASN A 442 -118.26 229.96 45.02
CA ASN A 442 -118.41 229.03 43.87
C ASN A 442 -117.18 228.15 43.53
N SER A 443 -116.09 228.11 44.31
CA SER A 443 -114.85 227.42 43.92
C SER A 443 -114.72 225.97 44.44
N GLU A 444 -115.72 225.15 44.12
CA GLU A 444 -115.90 223.73 44.45
C GLU A 444 -115.24 222.76 43.42
N LEU A 445 -114.19 223.16 42.70
CA LEU A 445 -113.63 222.37 41.58
C LEU A 445 -112.10 222.17 41.59
N ALA A 446 -111.49 222.00 42.77
CA ALA A 446 -110.03 221.83 42.92
C ALA A 446 -109.64 220.46 43.52
N LEU A 447 -110.07 219.37 42.88
CA LEU A 447 -110.05 218.01 43.42
C LEU A 447 -109.27 216.99 42.58
N ARG A 448 -108.12 217.30 41.98
CA ARG A 448 -107.44 216.22 41.22
C ARG A 448 -105.93 216.22 41.18
N ASP A 449 -105.27 216.96 42.06
CA ASP A 449 -103.82 217.06 42.02
C ASP A 449 -103.17 217.07 43.40
N ARG A 450 -103.17 215.90 44.06
CA ARG A 450 -102.17 215.63 45.10
C ARG A 450 -101.81 214.16 45.20
N GLU A 451 -101.57 213.64 44.00
CA GLU A 451 -100.78 212.47 43.59
C GLU A 451 -99.29 212.54 44.05
N SER A 452 -99.00 212.88 45.32
CA SER A 452 -97.59 213.06 45.77
C SER A 452 -97.13 212.17 46.95
N LYS A 453 -97.79 211.06 47.28
CA LYS A 453 -97.41 210.22 48.45
C LYS A 453 -97.27 208.72 48.18
N VAL A 454 -96.59 208.34 47.09
CA VAL A 454 -96.33 206.94 46.70
C VAL A 454 -94.85 206.50 46.93
N ALA A 455 -94.00 207.36 47.50
CA ALA A 455 -92.54 207.13 47.59
C ALA A 455 -92.03 206.18 48.72
N GLU A 456 -92.86 205.44 49.45
CA GLU A 456 -92.44 204.71 50.68
C GLU A 456 -92.40 203.16 50.61
N ASN A 457 -92.72 202.51 49.48
CA ASN A 457 -93.05 201.07 49.48
C ASN A 457 -91.99 200.05 48.97
N GLU A 458 -90.74 200.42 48.64
CA GLU A 458 -89.81 199.52 47.90
C GLU A 458 -88.86 198.63 48.74
N GLU A 459 -88.64 198.88 50.04
CA GLU A 459 -87.54 198.24 50.79
C GLU A 459 -87.84 196.82 51.34
N ARG A 460 -89.06 196.28 51.19
CA ARG A 460 -89.51 195.09 51.95
C ARG A 460 -89.30 193.72 51.29
N VAL A 461 -88.80 193.66 50.05
CA VAL A 461 -88.82 192.43 49.22
C VAL A 461 -87.52 191.59 49.28
N GLU A 462 -86.39 192.14 49.75
CA GLU A 462 -85.05 191.52 49.64
C GLU A 462 -84.72 190.38 50.62
N SER A 463 -85.53 190.10 51.64
CA SER A 463 -85.17 189.16 52.72
C SER A 463 -85.52 187.68 52.48
N LEU A 464 -86.39 187.35 51.52
CA LEU A 464 -86.97 186.01 51.38
C LEU A 464 -86.15 185.02 50.50
N LEU A 465 -85.07 185.45 49.85
CA LEU A 465 -84.36 184.64 48.84
C LEU A 465 -83.18 183.77 49.35
N ARG A 466 -82.78 183.88 50.63
CA ARG A 466 -81.58 183.16 51.16
C ARG A 466 -81.83 181.73 51.68
N GLU A 467 -83.06 181.22 51.65
CA GLU A 467 -83.43 179.95 52.33
C GLU A 467 -83.35 178.69 51.44
N VAL A 468 -83.16 178.85 50.11
CA VAL A 468 -83.24 177.75 49.13
C VAL A 468 -81.92 176.97 48.96
N ASP A 469 -80.75 177.57 49.21
CA ASP A 469 -79.43 176.98 48.88
C ASP A 469 -78.96 175.82 49.79
N LYS A 470 -79.63 175.56 50.92
CA LYS A 470 -79.16 174.57 51.91
C LYS A 470 -79.53 173.11 51.61
N ARG A 471 -80.43 172.83 50.65
CA ARG A 471 -80.95 171.47 50.38
C ARG A 471 -80.16 170.67 49.32
N GLN A 472 -79.21 171.29 48.63
CA GLN A 472 -78.52 170.68 47.49
C GLN A 472 -77.28 169.86 47.88
N HIS A 473 -76.73 170.04 49.08
CA HIS A 473 -75.46 169.42 49.51
C HIS A 473 -75.57 167.99 50.06
N ASP A 474 -76.78 167.50 50.40
CA ASP A 474 -76.98 166.18 51.01
C ASP A 474 -77.05 165.01 50.00
N PHE A 475 -77.16 165.28 48.69
CA PHE A 475 -77.29 164.24 47.66
C PHE A 475 -75.94 163.65 47.18
N GLU A 476 -74.86 164.42 47.20
CA GLU A 476 -73.55 164.04 46.62
C GLU A 476 -72.80 162.98 47.44
N LYS A 477 -73.13 162.79 48.72
CA LYS A 477 -72.43 161.83 49.61
C LYS A 477 -72.85 160.36 49.45
N ARG A 478 -73.97 160.05 48.78
CA ARG A 478 -74.48 158.66 48.65
C ARG A 478 -73.98 157.93 47.40
N GLU A 479 -73.42 158.63 46.43
CA GLU A 479 -73.02 158.09 45.13
C GLU A 479 -71.62 157.45 45.11
N ALA A 480 -70.75 157.82 46.07
CA ALA A 480 -69.37 157.31 46.15
C ALA A 480 -69.27 155.84 46.63
N THR A 481 -70.19 155.36 47.47
CA THR A 481 -70.13 154.02 48.10
C THR A 481 -70.52 152.84 47.21
N ILE A 482 -71.10 153.08 46.02
CA ILE A 482 -71.62 152.02 45.13
C ILE A 482 -70.58 151.54 44.11
N LYS A 483 -69.55 152.35 43.80
CA LYS A 483 -68.52 152.02 42.80
C LYS A 483 -67.45 151.02 43.28
N ASP A 484 -67.23 150.89 44.59
CA ASP A 484 -66.17 150.03 45.13
C ASP A 484 -66.55 148.53 45.21
N VAL A 485 -67.84 148.19 45.18
CA VAL A 485 -68.33 146.79 45.27
C VAL A 485 -68.21 146.04 43.92
N THR A 486 -68.20 146.75 42.79
CA THR A 486 -68.18 146.13 41.45
C THR A 486 -66.80 145.62 41.05
N ILE A 487 -65.73 146.21 41.58
CA ILE A 487 -64.34 145.84 41.28
C ILE A 487 -63.94 144.51 41.95
N ALA A 488 -64.54 144.18 43.11
CA ALA A 488 -64.25 142.94 43.85
C ALA A 488 -64.86 141.68 43.22
N GLN A 489 -65.94 141.80 42.42
CA GLN A 489 -66.62 140.66 41.80
C GLN A 489 -65.94 140.15 40.51
N GLN A 490 -65.13 141.00 39.86
CA GLN A 490 -64.51 140.68 38.57
C GLN A 490 -63.20 139.87 38.71
N ALA A 491 -62.54 139.93 39.87
CA ALA A 491 -61.32 139.17 40.18
C ALA A 491 -61.58 137.68 40.54
N ALA A 492 -62.78 137.35 41.04
CA ALA A 492 -63.13 135.98 41.42
C ALA A 492 -63.46 135.06 40.24
N ALA A 493 -63.82 135.62 39.07
CA ALA A 493 -64.17 134.85 37.88
C ALA A 493 -62.96 134.34 37.06
N GLN A 494 -61.78 134.99 37.18
CA GLN A 494 -60.57 134.57 36.46
C GLN A 494 -59.88 133.35 37.10
N GLY A 495 -59.99 133.15 38.42
CA GLY A 495 -59.35 132.02 39.12
C GLY A 495 -60.01 130.65 38.91
N ILE A 496 -61.26 130.58 38.46
CA ILE A 496 -61.98 129.31 38.22
C ILE A 496 -61.61 128.72 36.84
N ALA A 497 -61.33 129.56 35.83
CA ALA A 497 -60.95 129.11 34.50
C ALA A 497 -59.55 128.49 34.44
N GLU A 498 -58.62 128.94 35.29
CA GLU A 498 -57.26 128.39 35.39
C GLU A 498 -57.22 127.00 36.06
N HIS A 499 -58.19 126.71 36.94
CA HIS A 499 -58.26 125.43 37.66
C HIS A 499 -58.84 124.29 36.80
N GLU A 500 -59.70 124.58 35.81
CA GLU A 500 -60.23 123.58 34.87
C GLU A 500 -59.21 123.18 33.79
N ALA A 501 -58.34 124.10 33.37
CA ALA A 501 -57.27 123.82 32.40
C ALA A 501 -56.22 122.84 32.94
N LEU A 502 -55.87 122.95 34.22
CA LEU A 502 -54.90 122.06 34.89
C LEU A 502 -55.45 120.64 35.13
N LEU A 503 -56.77 120.47 35.29
CA LEU A 503 -57.40 119.16 35.43
C LEU A 503 -57.47 118.40 34.10
N ALA A 504 -57.76 119.10 32.99
CA ALA A 504 -57.75 118.51 31.65
C ALA A 504 -56.36 118.02 31.19
N GLU A 505 -55.29 118.65 31.70
CA GLU A 505 -53.91 118.26 31.39
C GLU A 505 -53.45 117.05 32.22
N ARG A 506 -53.94 116.90 33.47
CA ARG A 506 -53.71 115.69 34.27
C ARG A 506 -54.41 114.45 33.70
N ASP A 507 -55.63 114.58 33.19
CA ASP A 507 -56.37 113.44 32.63
C ASP A 507 -55.75 112.92 31.33
N LYS A 508 -55.18 113.79 30.49
CA LYS A 508 -54.36 113.37 29.33
C LYS A 508 -53.09 112.62 29.75
N GLY A 509 -52.46 113.02 30.85
CA GLY A 509 -51.27 112.36 31.40
C GLY A 509 -51.57 110.97 31.99
N VAL A 510 -52.77 110.74 32.52
CA VAL A 510 -53.18 109.43 33.05
C VAL A 510 -53.48 108.45 31.91
N VAL A 511 -54.20 108.88 30.86
CA VAL A 511 -54.49 108.04 29.68
C VAL A 511 -53.20 107.65 28.93
N ALA A 512 -52.22 108.55 28.83
CA ALA A 512 -50.92 108.24 28.23
C ALA A 512 -50.12 107.20 29.04
N LYS A 513 -50.23 107.21 30.38
CA LYS A 513 -49.59 106.23 31.25
C LYS A 513 -50.29 104.87 31.22
N GLU A 514 -51.61 104.83 31.11
CA GLU A 514 -52.37 103.59 30.93
C GLU A 514 -52.06 102.91 29.58
N ALA A 515 -51.92 103.70 28.51
CA ALA A 515 -51.47 103.19 27.21
C ALA A 515 -50.03 102.62 27.25
N ALA A 516 -49.11 103.29 27.94
CA ALA A 516 -47.74 102.82 28.11
C ALA A 516 -47.67 101.53 28.96
N VAL A 517 -48.52 101.40 29.97
CA VAL A 517 -48.63 100.17 30.79
C VAL A 517 -49.24 99.01 29.99
N ALA A 518 -50.23 99.27 29.14
CA ALA A 518 -50.79 98.25 28.24
C ALA A 518 -49.77 97.77 27.20
N GLU A 519 -48.96 98.67 26.63
CA GLU A 519 -47.90 98.32 25.69
C GLU A 519 -46.75 97.55 26.38
N ALA A 520 -46.37 97.93 27.60
CA ALA A 520 -45.40 97.20 28.40
C ALA A 520 -45.89 95.78 28.73
N LYS A 521 -47.18 95.61 29.03
CA LYS A 521 -47.79 94.30 29.29
C LYS A 521 -47.79 93.41 28.05
N ALA A 522 -48.13 93.96 26.88
CA ALA A 522 -48.07 93.24 25.61
C ALA A 522 -46.63 92.81 25.22
N ARG A 523 -45.61 93.64 25.54
CA ARG A 523 -44.21 93.26 25.35
C ARG A 523 -43.77 92.13 26.28
N VAL A 524 -44.24 92.13 27.53
CA VAL A 524 -43.95 91.06 28.49
C VAL A 524 -44.61 89.75 28.05
N ASP A 525 -45.84 89.80 27.53
CA ASP A 525 -46.54 88.60 27.01
C ASP A 525 -45.82 88.04 25.77
N LEU A 526 -45.35 88.89 24.84
CA LEU A 526 -44.52 88.48 23.70
C LEU A 526 -43.17 87.86 24.12
N GLN A 527 -42.54 88.38 25.18
CA GLN A 527 -41.31 87.82 25.73
C GLN A 527 -41.55 86.47 26.42
N LEU A 528 -42.71 86.29 27.07
CA LEU A 528 -43.12 85.01 27.66
C LEU A 528 -43.36 83.94 26.59
N ASP A 529 -44.01 84.29 25.47
CA ASP A 529 -44.22 83.36 24.36
C ASP A 529 -42.90 83.00 23.67
N SER A 530 -42.00 83.97 23.47
CA SER A 530 -40.64 83.73 22.97
C SER A 530 -39.81 82.82 23.88
N LEU A 531 -39.95 82.98 25.21
CA LEU A 531 -39.32 82.10 26.19
C LEU A 531 -39.92 80.70 26.20
N ALA A 532 -41.23 80.58 25.96
CA ALA A 532 -41.90 79.28 25.84
C ALA A 532 -41.44 78.51 24.59
N ASP A 533 -41.25 79.20 23.46
CA ASP A 533 -40.78 78.56 22.23
C ASP A 533 -39.29 78.21 22.26
N SER A 534 -38.45 79.09 22.81
CA SER A 534 -37.03 78.75 23.05
C SER A 534 -36.86 77.58 24.03
N LYS A 535 -37.75 77.45 25.03
CA LYS A 535 -37.79 76.27 25.91
C LYS A 535 -38.17 74.99 25.15
N LYS A 536 -39.12 75.04 24.21
CA LYS A 536 -39.48 73.88 23.37
C LYS A 536 -38.34 73.50 22.42
N GLU A 537 -37.65 74.48 21.84
CA GLU A 537 -36.48 74.25 20.99
C GLU A 537 -35.33 73.63 21.79
N LEU A 538 -35.12 74.08 23.03
CA LEU A 538 -34.10 73.53 23.91
C LEU A 538 -34.41 72.07 24.30
N GLU A 539 -35.67 71.73 24.57
CA GLU A 539 -36.09 70.34 24.80
C GLU A 539 -35.97 69.46 23.55
N ARG A 540 -36.27 69.99 22.35
CA ARG A 540 -36.02 69.28 21.09
C ARG A 540 -34.53 69.02 20.88
N ALA A 541 -33.69 70.05 21.06
CA ALA A 541 -32.24 69.92 20.97
C ALA A 541 -31.68 68.92 21.97
N LYS A 542 -32.20 68.91 23.20
CA LYS A 542 -31.82 67.94 24.25
C LYS A 542 -32.21 66.51 23.86
N SER A 543 -33.39 66.32 23.26
CA SER A 543 -33.82 65.02 22.75
C SER A 543 -32.97 64.54 21.56
N ASP A 544 -32.55 65.45 20.68
CA ASP A 544 -31.68 65.13 19.55
C ASP A 544 -30.25 64.82 19.99
N VAL A 545 -29.74 65.51 21.00
CA VAL A 545 -28.45 65.18 21.64
C VAL A 545 -28.51 63.79 22.26
N SER A 546 -29.57 63.46 23.00
CA SER A 546 -29.73 62.12 23.59
C SER A 546 -29.83 61.01 22.54
N ARG A 547 -30.50 61.28 21.40
CA ARG A 547 -30.52 60.36 20.24
C ARG A 547 -29.14 60.20 19.61
N LYS A 548 -28.38 61.28 19.45
CA LYS A 548 -27.02 61.24 18.91
C LYS A 548 -26.05 60.53 19.85
N GLU A 549 -26.16 60.71 21.16
CA GLU A 549 -25.38 59.97 22.16
C GLU A 549 -25.67 58.47 22.09
N SER A 550 -26.94 58.09 21.93
CA SER A 550 -27.34 56.68 21.77
C SER A 550 -26.80 56.10 20.46
N ALA A 551 -26.87 56.85 19.35
CA ALA A 551 -26.33 56.44 18.06
C ALA A 551 -24.79 56.30 18.09
N LEU A 552 -24.09 57.22 18.74
CA LEU A 552 -22.64 57.15 18.95
C LEU A 552 -22.24 55.96 19.83
N ALA A 553 -23.04 55.63 20.85
CA ALA A 553 -22.80 54.45 21.68
C ALA A 553 -23.00 53.13 20.90
N GLU A 554 -24.00 53.06 20.02
CA GLU A 554 -24.20 51.94 19.10
C GLU A 554 -23.04 51.83 18.09
N GLU A 555 -22.61 52.94 17.51
CA GLU A 555 -21.51 52.99 16.55
C GLU A 555 -20.16 52.60 17.19
N SER A 556 -19.93 53.03 18.44
CA SER A 556 -18.77 52.62 19.24
C SER A 556 -18.78 51.11 19.51
N LYS A 557 -19.93 50.52 19.85
CA LYS A 557 -20.06 49.06 20.00
C LYS A 557 -19.81 48.32 18.68
N ALA A 558 -20.32 48.84 17.57
CA ALA A 558 -20.10 48.25 16.25
C ALA A 558 -18.63 48.31 15.83
N LEU A 559 -17.92 49.39 16.16
CA LEU A 559 -16.48 49.52 15.94
C LEU A 559 -15.68 48.52 16.77
N ILE A 560 -16.00 48.37 18.07
CA ILE A 560 -15.35 47.38 18.95
C ILE A 560 -15.55 45.96 18.40
N GLU A 561 -16.76 45.62 17.96
CA GLU A 561 -17.05 44.31 17.39
C GLU A 561 -16.32 44.09 16.04
N ARG A 562 -16.18 45.15 15.23
CA ARG A 562 -15.40 45.11 13.99
C ARG A 562 -13.90 44.92 14.26
N GLU A 563 -13.34 45.62 15.25
CA GLU A 563 -11.94 45.43 15.68
C GLU A 563 -11.70 44.03 16.21
N ARG A 564 -12.64 43.48 16.99
CA ARG A 564 -12.59 42.09 17.47
C ARG A 564 -12.54 41.09 16.30
N ARG A 565 -13.41 41.25 15.31
CA ARG A 565 -13.42 40.40 14.10
C ARG A 565 -12.14 40.52 13.28
N LEU A 566 -11.62 41.73 13.10
CA LEU A 566 -10.34 41.94 12.42
C LEU A 566 -9.17 41.31 13.18
N SER A 567 -9.19 41.32 14.53
CA SER A 567 -8.22 40.61 15.35
C SER A 567 -8.32 39.09 15.17
N GLU A 568 -9.53 38.54 15.11
CA GLU A 568 -9.74 37.11 14.85
C GLU A 568 -9.27 36.70 13.45
N ASP A 569 -9.61 37.50 12.43
CA ASP A 569 -9.20 37.27 11.04
C ASP A 569 -7.67 37.34 10.88
N THR A 570 -7.01 38.28 11.57
CA THR A 570 -5.54 38.38 11.55
C THR A 570 -4.86 37.20 12.25
N GLU A 571 -5.41 36.69 13.33
CA GLU A 571 -4.92 35.44 13.94
C GLU A 571 -5.14 34.23 13.04
N LEU A 572 -6.29 34.15 12.36
CA LEU A 572 -6.61 33.07 11.44
C LEU A 572 -5.68 33.09 10.22
N LEU A 573 -5.37 34.28 9.70
CA LEU A 573 -4.37 34.46 8.65
C LEU A 573 -2.96 34.06 9.10
N LYS A 574 -2.55 34.39 10.33
CA LYS A 574 -1.27 33.92 10.89
C LYS A 574 -1.20 32.39 10.95
N ARG A 575 -2.26 31.73 11.43
CA ARG A 575 -2.33 30.26 11.46
C ARG A 575 -2.27 29.66 10.05
N LYS A 576 -2.96 30.26 9.08
CA LYS A 576 -2.88 29.82 7.67
C LYS A 576 -1.46 30.01 7.11
N GLN A 577 -0.81 31.12 7.42
CA GLN A 577 0.57 31.39 6.99
C GLN A 577 1.57 30.39 7.59
N GLU A 578 1.41 30.05 8.87
CA GLU A 578 2.19 29.00 9.54
C GLU A 578 1.94 27.62 8.91
N GLY A 579 0.69 27.30 8.58
CA GLY A 579 0.34 26.07 7.87
C GLY A 579 0.96 25.98 6.47
N ILE A 580 0.96 27.09 5.72
CA ILE A 580 1.61 27.16 4.40
C ILE A 580 3.13 26.96 4.54
N LYS A 581 3.78 27.62 5.51
CA LYS A 581 5.21 27.41 5.77
C LYS A 581 5.53 25.95 6.11
N ALA A 582 4.71 25.32 6.96
CA ALA A 582 4.90 23.90 7.28
C ALA A 582 4.74 23.00 6.05
N SER A 583 3.81 23.32 5.13
CA SER A 583 3.67 22.60 3.87
C SER A 583 4.83 22.86 2.90
N GLU A 584 5.38 24.06 2.89
CA GLU A 584 6.53 24.45 2.08
C GLU A 584 7.78 23.69 2.55
N ASP A 585 8.00 23.63 3.86
CA ASP A 585 9.06 22.82 4.47
C ASP A 585 8.90 21.31 4.15
N ASP A 586 7.67 20.77 4.16
CA ASP A 586 7.42 19.37 3.78
C ASP A 586 7.69 19.12 2.30
N LEU A 587 7.26 20.04 1.42
CA LEU A 587 7.54 19.97 -0.01
C LEU A 587 9.04 20.07 -0.30
N GLU A 588 9.77 20.95 0.39
CA GLU A 588 11.22 21.08 0.24
C GLU A 588 11.94 19.78 0.67
N ARG A 589 11.51 19.16 1.78
CA ARG A 589 12.03 17.84 2.19
C ARG A 589 11.74 16.75 1.17
N ARG A 590 10.53 16.72 0.61
CA ARG A 590 10.18 15.77 -0.46
C ARG A 590 11.02 15.99 -1.71
N LEU A 591 11.28 17.25 -2.07
CA LEU A 591 12.10 17.61 -3.22
C LEU A 591 13.55 17.16 -3.00
N GLN A 592 14.12 17.39 -1.81
CA GLN A 592 15.44 16.87 -1.44
C GLN A 592 15.50 15.33 -1.49
N ALA A 593 14.46 14.64 -1.01
CA ALA A 593 14.39 13.18 -1.07
C ALA A 593 14.29 12.66 -2.52
N LEU A 594 13.54 13.34 -3.38
CA LEU A 594 13.46 13.01 -4.80
C LEU A 594 14.78 13.24 -5.52
N VAL A 595 15.48 14.35 -5.24
CA VAL A 595 16.82 14.63 -5.78
C VAL A 595 17.83 13.55 -5.33
N ALA A 596 17.79 13.15 -4.06
CA ALA A 596 18.64 12.06 -3.56
C ALA A 596 18.33 10.73 -4.27
N ARG A 597 17.05 10.42 -4.50
CA ARG A 597 16.62 9.23 -5.24
C ARG A 597 17.04 9.29 -6.71
N GLU A 598 16.92 10.45 -7.36
CA GLU A 598 17.36 10.65 -8.74
C GLU A 598 18.87 10.41 -8.87
N ASN A 599 19.67 10.94 -7.93
CA ASN A 599 21.11 10.72 -7.91
C ASN A 599 21.47 9.24 -7.70
N ALA A 600 20.77 8.56 -6.78
CA ALA A 600 20.95 7.12 -6.56
C ALA A 600 20.63 6.31 -7.84
N LEU A 601 19.54 6.65 -8.53
CA LEU A 601 19.17 6.00 -9.80
C LEU A 601 20.18 6.31 -10.92
N LYS A 602 20.75 7.51 -10.97
CA LYS A 602 21.84 7.83 -11.91
C LYS A 602 23.08 6.99 -11.64
N GLU A 603 23.47 6.81 -10.38
CA GLU A 603 24.57 5.91 -10.01
C GLU A 603 24.30 4.45 -10.36
N GLU A 604 23.07 3.96 -10.11
CA GLU A 604 22.67 2.62 -10.51
C GLU A 604 22.68 2.43 -12.02
N ALA A 605 22.22 3.44 -12.79
CA ALA A 605 22.26 3.42 -14.24
C ALA A 605 23.71 3.37 -14.76
N VAL A 606 24.64 4.12 -14.15
CA VAL A 606 26.07 4.07 -14.47
C VAL A 606 26.66 2.68 -14.15
N LYS A 607 26.32 2.10 -12.99
CA LYS A 607 26.75 0.74 -12.62
C LYS A 607 26.18 -0.33 -13.56
N ALA A 608 24.92 -0.21 -13.95
CA ALA A 608 24.27 -1.12 -14.88
C ALA A 608 24.90 -1.02 -16.27
N LYS A 609 25.19 0.20 -16.73
CA LYS A 609 25.91 0.44 -17.99
C LYS A 609 27.31 -0.18 -17.97
N ALA A 610 28.07 0.03 -16.89
CA ALA A 610 29.39 -0.58 -16.73
C ALA A 610 29.33 -2.12 -16.78
N LYS A 611 28.34 -2.75 -16.14
CA LYS A 611 28.14 -4.21 -16.20
C LYS A 611 27.77 -4.70 -17.60
N VAL A 612 26.97 -3.93 -18.35
CA VAL A 612 26.62 -4.24 -19.73
C VAL A 612 27.87 -4.12 -20.62
N ASP A 613 28.67 -3.08 -20.45
CA ASP A 613 29.92 -2.88 -21.20
C ASP A 613 30.94 -4.00 -20.90
N GLU A 614 31.07 -4.42 -19.63
CA GLU A 614 31.87 -5.59 -19.22
C GLU A 614 31.36 -6.88 -19.85
N GLY A 615 30.04 -7.11 -19.84
CA GLY A 615 29.42 -8.27 -20.46
C GLY A 615 29.61 -8.31 -21.98
N MET A 616 29.54 -7.14 -22.64
CA MET A 616 29.80 -7.00 -24.07
C MET A 616 31.27 -7.28 -24.39
N HIS A 617 32.21 -6.77 -23.59
CA HIS A 617 33.62 -7.10 -23.75
C HIS A 617 33.90 -8.59 -23.55
N HIS A 618 33.24 -9.22 -22.56
CA HIS A 618 33.37 -10.66 -22.35
C HIS A 618 32.86 -11.46 -23.56
N LEU A 619 31.67 -11.12 -24.08
CA LEU A 619 31.13 -11.74 -25.29
C LEU A 619 32.02 -11.52 -26.52
N GLU A 620 32.66 -10.36 -26.63
CA GLU A 620 33.60 -10.07 -27.71
C GLU A 620 34.89 -10.90 -27.60
N THR A 621 35.40 -11.10 -26.38
CA THR A 621 36.52 -12.03 -26.14
C THR A 621 36.15 -13.49 -26.40
N GLU A 622 34.94 -13.92 -26.03
CA GLU A 622 34.46 -15.26 -26.36
C GLU A 622 34.29 -15.44 -27.87
N LYS A 623 33.77 -14.43 -28.56
CA LYS A 623 33.64 -14.43 -30.03
C LYS A 623 35.00 -14.53 -30.72
N MET A 624 36.02 -13.83 -30.21
CA MET A 624 37.40 -13.96 -30.69
C MET A 624 37.93 -15.38 -30.48
N HIS A 625 37.75 -15.97 -29.30
CA HIS A 625 38.16 -17.35 -29.03
C HIS A 625 37.41 -18.39 -29.87
N LEU A 626 36.12 -18.16 -30.15
CA LEU A 626 35.33 -19.01 -31.04
C LEU A 626 35.79 -18.88 -32.49
N ALA A 627 36.14 -17.67 -32.95
CA ALA A 627 36.72 -17.46 -34.27
C ALA A 627 38.09 -18.16 -34.40
N GLU A 628 38.93 -18.08 -33.37
CA GLU A 628 40.22 -18.76 -33.33
C GLU A 628 40.07 -20.30 -33.33
N LYS A 629 39.07 -20.83 -32.60
CA LYS A 629 38.70 -22.25 -32.66
C LYS A 629 38.17 -22.64 -34.04
N ALA A 630 37.36 -21.80 -34.68
CA ALA A 630 36.85 -22.07 -36.03
C ALA A 630 37.99 -22.16 -37.05
N VAL A 631 38.95 -21.23 -37.00
CA VAL A 631 40.18 -21.29 -37.82
C VAL A 631 41.00 -22.56 -37.52
N GLY A 632 41.11 -22.94 -36.25
CA GLY A 632 41.78 -24.19 -35.86
C GLY A 632 41.07 -25.46 -36.36
N LEU A 633 39.74 -25.45 -36.44
CA LEU A 633 38.95 -26.54 -37.00
C LEU A 633 39.06 -26.59 -38.53
N GLU A 634 39.03 -25.45 -39.21
CA GLU A 634 39.20 -25.36 -40.66
C GLU A 634 40.61 -25.81 -41.10
N ALA A 635 41.64 -25.53 -40.29
CA ALA A 635 42.99 -26.07 -40.50
C ALA A 635 43.04 -27.61 -40.34
N ARG A 636 42.32 -28.16 -39.35
CA ARG A 636 42.20 -29.61 -39.18
C ARG A 636 41.41 -30.29 -40.29
N GLU A 637 40.37 -29.63 -40.81
CA GLU A 637 39.58 -30.11 -41.95
C GLU A 637 40.46 -30.22 -43.20
N LYS A 638 41.26 -29.20 -43.50
CA LYS A 638 42.27 -29.28 -44.58
C LYS A 638 43.30 -30.38 -44.38
N GLU A 639 43.69 -30.67 -43.15
CA GLU A 639 44.58 -31.79 -42.83
C GLU A 639 43.90 -33.15 -43.06
N PHE A 640 42.60 -33.25 -42.78
CA PHE A 640 41.77 -34.42 -43.08
C PHE A 640 41.58 -34.61 -44.58
N ASP A 641 41.30 -33.55 -45.34
CA ASP A 641 41.20 -33.58 -46.80
C ASP A 641 42.52 -34.06 -47.43
N GLY A 642 43.66 -33.55 -46.94
CA GLY A 642 44.98 -34.02 -47.37
C GLY A 642 45.20 -35.51 -47.09
N LYS A 643 44.73 -36.03 -45.95
CA LYS A 643 44.78 -37.47 -45.63
C LYS A 643 43.83 -38.29 -46.50
N GLN A 644 42.65 -37.75 -46.82
CA GLN A 644 41.67 -38.37 -47.71
C GLN A 644 42.18 -38.47 -49.15
N ASP A 645 42.91 -37.47 -49.63
CA ASP A 645 43.57 -37.50 -50.94
C ASP A 645 44.69 -38.56 -51.01
N VAL A 646 45.47 -38.70 -49.94
CA VAL A 646 46.50 -39.75 -49.83
C VAL A 646 45.86 -41.14 -49.79
N MET A 647 44.74 -41.31 -49.08
CA MET A 647 43.98 -42.56 -49.10
C MET A 647 43.38 -42.84 -50.46
N SER A 648 42.81 -41.85 -51.15
CA SER A 648 42.25 -42.00 -52.50
C SER A 648 43.32 -42.40 -53.53
N LYS A 649 44.55 -41.86 -53.42
CA LYS A 649 45.69 -42.31 -54.23
C LYS A 649 46.07 -43.76 -53.92
N SER A 650 46.10 -44.14 -52.65
CA SER A 650 46.42 -45.52 -52.23
C SER A 650 45.36 -46.53 -52.71
N ILE A 651 44.08 -46.13 -52.71
CA ILE A 651 42.98 -46.93 -53.27
C ILE A 651 43.17 -47.12 -54.78
N LYS A 652 43.47 -46.05 -55.53
CA LYS A 652 43.77 -46.17 -56.97
C LYS A 652 44.97 -47.07 -57.27
N ASP A 653 46.02 -47.00 -56.45
CA ASP A 653 47.18 -47.89 -56.60
C ASP A 653 46.84 -49.35 -56.31
N LEU A 654 45.89 -49.61 -55.39
CA LEU A 654 45.37 -50.94 -55.12
C LEU A 654 44.46 -51.44 -56.26
N GLU A 655 43.58 -50.61 -56.80
CA GLU A 655 42.74 -50.94 -57.97
C GLU A 655 43.59 -51.24 -59.21
N ASN A 656 44.68 -50.49 -59.43
CA ASN A 656 45.63 -50.76 -60.50
C ASN A 656 46.39 -52.10 -60.29
N ARG A 657 46.66 -52.48 -59.05
CA ARG A 657 47.24 -53.79 -58.74
C ARG A 657 46.23 -54.91 -58.93
N GLU A 658 44.99 -54.71 -58.51
CA GLU A 658 43.90 -55.67 -58.65
C GLU A 658 43.62 -55.97 -60.13
N THR A 659 43.52 -54.93 -60.97
CA THR A 659 43.40 -55.08 -62.43
C THR A 659 44.59 -55.85 -63.03
N SER A 660 45.83 -55.55 -62.62
CA SER A 660 47.01 -56.30 -63.08
C SER A 660 47.01 -57.77 -62.62
N PHE A 661 46.41 -58.07 -61.47
CA PHE A 661 46.20 -59.44 -60.99
C PHE A 661 45.12 -60.16 -61.78
N GLN A 662 44.03 -59.47 -62.10
CA GLN A 662 42.92 -60.01 -62.88
C GLN A 662 43.36 -60.37 -64.29
N GLU A 663 44.15 -59.51 -64.95
CA GLU A 663 44.74 -59.81 -66.26
C GLU A 663 45.65 -61.05 -66.23
N LYS A 664 46.41 -61.26 -65.15
CA LYS A 664 47.22 -62.48 -64.97
C LYS A 664 46.36 -63.73 -64.77
N VAL A 665 45.24 -63.62 -64.05
CA VAL A 665 44.30 -64.71 -63.86
C VAL A 665 43.64 -65.08 -65.20
N ASP A 666 43.28 -64.09 -66.00
CA ASP A 666 42.71 -64.31 -67.34
C ASP A 666 43.73 -64.94 -68.31
N ASP A 667 45.00 -64.55 -68.24
CA ASP A 667 46.08 -65.19 -69.02
C ASP A 667 46.28 -66.67 -68.60
N MET A 668 46.21 -66.96 -67.30
CA MET A 668 46.25 -68.35 -66.80
C MET A 668 45.03 -69.15 -67.23
N ASN A 669 43.83 -68.55 -67.25
CA ASN A 669 42.61 -69.21 -67.71
C ASN A 669 42.67 -69.50 -69.21
N ARG A 670 43.21 -68.59 -70.04
CA ARG A 670 43.46 -68.86 -71.47
C ARG A 670 44.46 -69.99 -71.69
N LYS A 671 45.53 -70.07 -70.88
CA LYS A 671 46.47 -71.21 -70.91
C LYS A 671 45.79 -72.52 -70.50
N ARG A 672 44.85 -72.46 -69.56
CA ARG A 672 44.09 -73.63 -69.11
C ARG A 672 43.09 -74.11 -70.16
N GLU A 673 42.44 -73.20 -70.88
CA GLU A 673 41.60 -73.51 -72.04
C GLU A 673 42.42 -74.10 -73.20
N GLY A 674 43.61 -73.55 -73.48
CA GLY A 674 44.54 -74.12 -74.46
C GLY A 674 44.94 -75.57 -74.13
N LEU A 675 45.20 -75.86 -72.85
CA LEU A 675 45.47 -77.23 -72.38
C LEU A 675 44.24 -78.15 -72.47
N SER A 676 43.04 -77.62 -72.29
CA SER A 676 41.79 -78.38 -72.46
C SER A 676 41.59 -78.82 -73.91
N VAL A 677 41.86 -77.92 -74.87
CA VAL A 677 41.80 -78.25 -76.30
C VAL A 677 42.86 -79.29 -76.68
N GLU A 678 44.04 -79.25 -76.08
CA GLU A 678 45.08 -80.26 -76.28
C GLU A 678 44.67 -81.65 -75.72
N ILE A 679 43.97 -81.68 -74.58
CA ILE A 679 43.42 -82.91 -73.98
C ILE A 679 42.31 -83.51 -74.87
N ASP A 680 41.44 -82.68 -75.44
CA ASP A 680 40.38 -83.13 -76.35
C ASP A 680 40.98 -83.69 -77.66
N ARG A 681 42.05 -83.07 -78.17
CA ARG A 681 42.81 -83.58 -79.32
C ARG A 681 43.48 -84.93 -79.05
N LEU A 682 44.03 -85.13 -77.84
CA LEU A 682 44.57 -86.41 -77.40
C LEU A 682 43.48 -87.49 -77.21
N ALA A 683 42.27 -87.09 -76.81
CA ALA A 683 41.13 -87.99 -76.72
C ALA A 683 40.66 -88.49 -78.09
N GLU A 684 40.68 -87.63 -79.11
CA GLU A 684 40.39 -88.01 -80.51
C GLU A 684 41.44 -88.95 -81.10
N GLU A 685 42.74 -88.73 -80.82
CA GLU A 685 43.80 -89.63 -81.24
C GLU A 685 43.69 -91.01 -80.56
N LYS A 686 43.30 -91.05 -79.29
CA LYS A 686 43.03 -92.30 -78.57
C LYS A 686 41.85 -93.08 -79.18
N ALA A 687 40.77 -92.40 -79.54
CA ALA A 687 39.62 -93.01 -80.23
C ALA A 687 39.95 -93.53 -81.65
N LYS A 688 41.02 -93.01 -82.28
CA LYS A 688 41.55 -93.51 -83.55
C LYS A 688 42.41 -94.76 -83.36
N ILE A 689 43.18 -94.82 -82.28
CA ILE A 689 43.97 -96.00 -81.88
C ILE A 689 43.06 -97.18 -81.52
N ASP A 690 41.96 -96.95 -80.80
CA ASP A 690 41.02 -98.02 -80.43
C ASP A 690 40.30 -98.62 -81.65
N ARG A 691 39.99 -97.80 -82.66
CA ARG A 691 39.48 -98.29 -83.96
C ARG A 691 40.50 -99.11 -84.75
N MET A 692 41.79 -98.81 -84.63
CA MET A 692 42.86 -99.64 -85.23
C MET A 692 43.06 -100.97 -84.49
N ARG A 693 42.86 -101.00 -83.16
CA ARG A 693 42.92 -102.24 -82.36
C ARG A 693 41.79 -103.20 -82.72
N GLU A 694 40.56 -102.71 -82.89
CA GLU A 694 39.42 -103.54 -83.29
C GLU A 694 39.61 -104.17 -84.70
N HIS A 695 40.31 -103.46 -85.59
CA HIS A 695 40.64 -103.95 -86.93
C HIS A 695 41.78 -104.98 -86.94
N LEU A 696 42.65 -104.97 -85.93
CA LEU A 696 43.71 -105.95 -85.71
C LEU A 696 43.20 -107.22 -85.02
N ASP A 697 42.22 -107.12 -84.12
CA ASP A 697 41.63 -108.29 -83.47
C ASP A 697 40.74 -109.09 -84.42
N LYS A 698 40.01 -108.43 -85.33
CA LYS A 698 39.33 -109.10 -86.46
C LYS A 698 40.30 -109.78 -87.45
N ARG A 699 41.56 -109.34 -87.52
CA ARG A 699 42.62 -110.04 -88.30
C ARG A 699 43.25 -111.21 -87.56
N LYS A 700 43.28 -111.18 -86.21
CA LYS A 700 43.76 -112.32 -85.40
C LYS A 700 42.79 -113.50 -85.41
N GLU A 701 41.49 -113.24 -85.47
CA GLU A 701 40.46 -114.28 -85.56
C GLU A 701 40.56 -115.09 -86.87
N VAL A 702 40.84 -114.42 -87.99
CA VAL A 702 41.09 -115.07 -89.31
C VAL A 702 42.44 -115.81 -89.36
N ILE A 703 43.42 -115.40 -88.56
CA ILE A 703 44.73 -116.08 -88.43
C ILE A 703 44.64 -117.31 -87.50
N GLY A 704 43.75 -117.30 -86.50
CA GLY A 704 43.49 -118.47 -85.65
C GLY A 704 42.94 -119.67 -86.42
N GLU A 705 41.99 -119.46 -87.33
CA GLU A 705 41.40 -120.52 -88.16
C GLU A 705 42.35 -121.11 -89.21
N SER A 706 43.44 -120.40 -89.54
CA SER A 706 44.48 -120.87 -90.47
C SER A 706 45.65 -121.57 -89.77
N VAL A 707 45.85 -121.35 -88.46
CA VAL A 707 46.86 -122.05 -87.64
C VAL A 707 46.38 -123.45 -87.22
N ASP A 708 45.08 -123.64 -86.96
CA ASP A 708 44.54 -124.96 -86.62
C ASP A 708 44.56 -125.93 -87.82
N ARG A 709 44.46 -125.42 -89.05
CA ARG A 709 44.64 -126.22 -90.28
C ARG A 709 46.12 -126.54 -90.58
N LEU A 710 47.07 -125.77 -90.04
CA LEU A 710 48.52 -126.02 -90.17
C LEU A 710 49.07 -127.01 -89.11
N ALA A 711 48.41 -127.12 -87.97
CA ALA A 711 48.72 -128.12 -86.94
C ALA A 711 48.41 -129.56 -87.40
N GLU A 712 47.36 -129.76 -88.23
CA GLU A 712 47.01 -131.06 -88.82
C GLU A 712 47.98 -131.52 -89.93
N VAL A 713 48.65 -130.57 -90.61
CA VAL A 713 49.62 -130.85 -91.69
C VAL A 713 51.03 -131.12 -91.13
N SER A 714 51.41 -130.48 -90.03
CA SER A 714 52.73 -130.68 -89.40
C SER A 714 52.91 -132.09 -88.81
N LYS A 715 51.83 -132.74 -88.35
CA LYS A 715 51.89 -134.13 -87.86
C LYS A 715 52.11 -135.18 -88.98
N LYS A 716 51.85 -134.83 -90.24
CA LYS A 716 52.07 -135.70 -91.42
C LYS A 716 53.42 -135.48 -92.12
N LEU A 717 54.18 -134.45 -91.76
CA LEU A 717 55.47 -134.10 -92.39
C LEU A 717 56.70 -134.51 -91.56
N GLU A 718 56.51 -134.88 -90.29
CA GLU A 718 57.58 -135.35 -89.40
C GLU A 718 57.97 -136.84 -89.65
N GLU A 719 57.11 -137.62 -90.30
CA GLU A 719 57.42 -139.01 -90.72
C GLU A 719 58.18 -139.11 -92.06
N LEU A 720 58.25 -138.06 -92.87
CA LEU A 720 58.86 -138.09 -94.22
C LEU A 720 60.30 -137.53 -94.30
N ARG A 721 60.87 -137.00 -93.21
CA ARG A 721 62.25 -136.44 -93.19
C ARG A 721 63.33 -137.32 -92.57
N ALA A 722 63.03 -138.60 -92.32
CA ALA A 722 64.04 -139.66 -92.12
C ALA A 722 64.49 -140.34 -93.43
N ARG A 723 64.10 -139.84 -94.60
CA ARG A 723 64.66 -140.25 -95.90
C ARG A 723 65.43 -139.12 -96.56
N SER A 724 66.71 -139.06 -96.19
CA SER A 724 67.84 -138.80 -97.07
C SER A 724 67.88 -137.46 -97.82
N ARG A 725 68.68 -136.56 -97.24
CA ARG A 725 69.80 -135.84 -97.86
C ARG A 725 70.15 -136.23 -99.32
N ARG A 726 70.63 -135.20 -100.05
CA ARG A 726 71.19 -135.13 -101.43
C ARG A 726 70.17 -134.47 -102.37
N LYS A 727 70.49 -133.44 -103.17
CA LYS A 727 71.76 -132.89 -103.66
C LYS A 727 71.39 -131.73 -104.62
N THR A 728 72.23 -130.67 -104.68
CA THR A 728 72.71 -129.88 -105.86
C THR A 728 71.69 -129.42 -106.94
N GLU A 729 71.70 -128.22 -107.54
CA GLU A 729 72.72 -127.29 -108.10
C GLU A 729 71.98 -125.92 -108.31
N GLU A 730 72.53 -124.74 -108.03
CA GLU A 730 73.54 -123.94 -108.79
C GLU A 730 73.10 -123.35 -110.15
N SER A 731 73.19 -122.02 -110.30
CA SER A 731 73.55 -121.18 -111.49
C SER A 731 73.12 -119.71 -111.28
N GLN A 732 73.98 -118.81 -110.74
CA GLN A 732 74.80 -117.76 -111.42
C GLN A 732 74.02 -116.56 -112.04
N ALA A 733 74.44 -115.28 -112.04
CA ALA A 733 75.46 -114.47 -111.34
C ALA A 733 75.37 -112.95 -111.79
N GLN A 734 75.58 -112.00 -110.85
CA GLN A 734 76.23 -110.64 -110.93
C GLN A 734 75.60 -109.44 -111.71
N PRO A 735 76.01 -108.16 -111.45
CA PRO A 735 76.48 -107.40 -110.24
C PRO A 735 75.73 -106.01 -110.04
N VAL A 736 75.44 -105.42 -108.84
CA VAL A 736 76.18 -104.59 -107.80
C VAL A 736 76.82 -103.27 -108.32
N PRO A 737 76.89 -102.09 -107.61
CA PRO A 737 76.48 -101.61 -106.24
C PRO A 737 75.72 -100.22 -106.18
N GLN A 738 75.37 -99.57 -105.05
CA GLN A 738 74.73 -99.89 -103.75
C GLN A 738 74.37 -98.58 -102.96
N ALA A 739 73.17 -98.58 -102.33
CA ALA A 739 72.73 -97.96 -101.06
C ALA A 739 72.37 -96.45 -100.86
N GLN A 740 71.13 -96.28 -100.34
CA GLN A 740 70.46 -95.17 -99.60
C GLN A 740 70.01 -93.96 -100.43
N PRO A 741 68.86 -93.27 -100.16
CA PRO A 741 68.00 -93.15 -98.94
C PRO A 741 66.47 -93.27 -99.32
N PRO A 742 65.45 -92.46 -98.90
CA PRO A 742 65.05 -91.74 -97.67
C PRO A 742 63.56 -92.00 -97.23
N VAL A 743 63.02 -91.19 -96.28
CA VAL A 743 61.58 -90.90 -95.96
C VAL A 743 60.73 -92.07 -95.41
N ALA A 744 59.77 -91.94 -94.49
CA ALA A 744 59.02 -90.83 -93.90
C ALA A 744 58.51 -91.25 -92.51
#